data_AF-A0A3M2A8R7-F1
#
_entry.id   AF-A0A3M2A8R7-F1
#
_cell.length_a   1.000
_cell.length_b   1.000
_cell.length_c   1.000
_cell.angle_alpha   90.00
_cell.angle_beta   90.00
_cell.angle_gamma   90.00
#
_symmetry.space_group_name_H-M   'P 1'
#
loop_
_entity.id
_entity.type
_entity.pdbx_description
1 polymer ?
#
loop_
_entity_poly.entity_id
_entity_poly.type
_entity_poly.pdbx_seq_one_letter_code
_entity_poly.pdbx_strand_id
1 'polypeptide(L)'
;MIRYVGTPGDGNGPAPNLAEQPTMKPTTRRRTTLSVPIVLAALLIASSCKDENDGGACVDNATYFKEEIWVPILSQNCIQCHTTTGAAKDSDFILVTSDWGPDWLERNMEVVEEIAKRTYEGESWLVLKPTNTIEHGGGERISVGSEEYERFKTLIERIEDPVVCEDDGAAEADFFEGVVLLDEVATLRKASLSLVGRLPTETEEQRVRDGGFEALDAVLDEMMQTDAFYSRIEEIYNDYFLTDRYLSSGNGTPAIDLLDPEDYPNAYWFEDLPEGEYEVAARFANDAVAREALKLVSYVVKQGRPFSEILTADYMVVNPFSAKVYGVNASFEDEYDPNEWVEARLPGIPHAGVLSSHMMMNRFPTTPTNRNRHRSRKVFEFFLATDVQRLGDRPIDPTNIQDFNPTMNNPNCTLCHAIIDPVAGTFQNWDELGRYRPPEGGWFTDMRPPGFGDEVLPADQFDAGLPWLAQQIVQDPRFAASVVHIMFKGLSGQDPLREPTDTSAEDYLARVRAFEVQSEIFGEIANKFRDSDYDLRVVIKEIVKTPYYRAANAEPLDETRALELAEVGTGRLLTPEQLHRKIQAVTGYPWRRDADSDDYLLDLDWYRIFYGGIDSDTVVTRITEPNGIMANVAARMANEVSCWTTARDFVLPPAERRLFPFVEVSFEPEDENGFEVPAAAQAIRTNIQYLHQRMLGEYLELNDPEINRTYELFLSVWKDGRKGLADDTYDDFLPFQCRAIDDYWTGQELPDIQKIERDDRYTIRAWMAVMTYLMMDYRFLHE
;
A
#
# COMPACT_ATOMS: atom_id res chain seq x y z
N MET A 1 13.96 13.66 25.65
CA MET A 1 13.17 13.85 26.88
C MET A 1 13.45 15.24 27.50
N ILE A 2 12.58 16.24 27.31
CA ILE A 2 12.68 17.56 27.98
C ILE A 2 11.44 17.74 28.85
N ARG A 3 11.65 17.80 30.17
CA ARG A 3 10.62 17.94 31.21
C ARG A 3 10.05 19.35 31.22
N TYR A 4 8.73 19.48 31.09
CA TYR A 4 7.99 20.66 31.56
C TYR A 4 7.25 20.29 32.85
N VAL A 5 7.60 20.98 33.93
CA VAL A 5 6.96 20.90 35.24
C VAL A 5 5.85 21.94 35.29
N GLY A 6 4.60 21.50 35.47
CA GLY A 6 3.45 22.36 35.74
C GLY A 6 2.83 22.00 37.10
N THR A 7 2.84 22.94 38.04
CA THR A 7 2.06 22.89 39.28
C THR A 7 0.66 23.50 39.08
N PRO A 8 -0.35 23.06 39.86
CA PRO A 8 -1.76 23.40 39.62
C PRO A 8 -2.19 24.68 40.35
N GLY A 9 -3.07 25.46 39.73
CA GLY A 9 -3.72 26.62 40.33
C GLY A 9 -5.21 26.65 39.97
N ASP A 10 -6.04 26.53 40.99
CA ASP A 10 -7.50 26.65 40.97
C ASP A 10 -7.98 28.02 40.43
N GLY A 11 -9.12 28.02 39.71
CA GLY A 11 -9.77 29.26 39.30
C GLY A 11 -11.10 29.07 38.56
N ASN A 12 -12.18 28.93 39.33
CA ASN A 12 -13.57 29.10 38.87
C ASN A 12 -13.81 30.48 38.23
N GLY A 13 -14.45 30.53 37.05
CA GLY A 13 -15.02 31.77 36.47
C GLY A 13 -15.60 31.55 35.06
N PRO A 14 -16.77 32.13 34.72
CA PRO A 14 -17.65 31.63 33.66
C PRO A 14 -17.29 32.11 32.25
N ALA A 15 -17.63 31.27 31.25
CA ALA A 15 -17.45 31.54 29.83
C ALA A 15 -18.31 32.72 29.33
N PRO A 16 -17.76 33.64 28.52
CA PRO A 16 -18.55 34.64 27.82
C PRO A 16 -19.03 34.13 26.44
N ASN A 17 -20.29 34.47 26.14
CA ASN A 17 -20.99 34.31 24.87
C ASN A 17 -20.17 34.73 23.65
N LEU A 18 -20.13 33.86 22.63
CA LEU A 18 -19.78 34.24 21.26
C LEU A 18 -21.00 34.83 20.58
N ALA A 19 -20.85 36.08 20.15
CA ALA A 19 -21.84 36.84 19.40
C ALA A 19 -21.82 36.47 17.91
N GLU A 20 -23.02 36.42 17.34
CA GLU A 20 -23.39 36.32 15.93
C GLU A 20 -22.70 37.37 15.05
N GLN A 21 -22.38 37.00 13.79
CA GLN A 21 -22.27 37.87 12.59
C GLN A 21 -22.19 37.00 11.31
N PRO A 22 -22.58 37.49 10.11
CA PRO A 22 -23.84 37.12 9.48
C PRO A 22 -23.74 36.43 8.10
N THR A 23 -24.85 35.80 7.71
CA THR A 23 -25.09 35.12 6.42
C THR A 23 -25.27 36.11 5.25
N MET A 24 -24.52 35.88 4.16
CA MET A 24 -24.70 36.56 2.87
C MET A 24 -25.82 35.89 2.05
N LYS A 25 -26.79 36.70 1.60
CA LYS A 25 -27.86 36.30 0.66
C LYS A 25 -27.39 36.41 -0.80
N PRO A 26 -27.77 35.48 -1.69
CA PRO A 26 -27.58 35.65 -3.12
C PRO A 26 -28.68 36.53 -3.73
N THR A 27 -28.27 37.36 -4.68
CA THR A 27 -29.11 38.32 -5.42
C THR A 27 -29.81 37.64 -6.59
N THR A 28 -31.09 37.96 -6.75
CA THR A 28 -31.97 37.51 -7.82
C THR A 28 -31.72 38.30 -9.12
N ARG A 29 -31.54 37.59 -10.25
CA ARG A 29 -31.67 38.18 -11.59
C ARG A 29 -32.75 37.45 -12.39
N ARG A 30 -33.83 38.17 -12.65
CA ARG A 30 -34.91 37.85 -13.61
C ARG A 30 -34.40 37.88 -15.05
N ARG A 31 -34.76 36.89 -15.85
CA ARG A 31 -34.98 36.97 -17.31
C ARG A 31 -36.19 36.09 -17.64
N THR A 32 -37.39 36.67 -17.67
CA THR A 32 -38.15 37.00 -18.90
C THR A 32 -38.39 35.79 -19.81
N THR A 33 -39.59 35.23 -19.61
CA THR A 33 -40.32 34.33 -20.48
C THR A 33 -40.58 34.95 -21.85
N LEU A 34 -40.39 34.16 -22.91
CA LEU A 34 -40.99 34.37 -24.22
C LEU A 34 -41.46 33.01 -24.74
N SER A 35 -42.77 32.81 -24.63
CA SER A 35 -43.53 31.71 -25.19
C SER A 35 -44.11 32.16 -26.53
N VAL A 36 -43.91 31.40 -27.60
CA VAL A 36 -44.82 31.31 -28.76
C VAL A 36 -44.75 29.87 -29.31
N PRO A 37 -45.92 29.24 -29.61
CA PRO A 37 -46.09 27.80 -29.81
C PRO A 37 -45.98 27.43 -31.30
N ILE A 38 -45.99 26.14 -31.66
CA ILE A 38 -46.61 25.58 -32.90
C ILE A 38 -46.51 24.04 -32.85
N VAL A 39 -47.64 23.37 -32.57
CA VAL A 39 -48.47 22.53 -33.48
C VAL A 39 -48.11 21.04 -33.43
N LEU A 40 -48.96 20.30 -32.68
CA LEU A 40 -49.27 18.90 -32.95
C LEU A 40 -49.91 18.80 -34.35
N ALA A 41 -49.38 17.93 -35.20
CA ALA A 41 -50.12 17.31 -36.29
C ALA A 41 -49.79 15.81 -36.31
N ALA A 42 -50.84 15.03 -36.41
CA ALA A 42 -50.90 13.62 -36.08
C ALA A 42 -50.80 12.68 -37.30
N LEU A 43 -50.65 11.39 -36.97
CA LEU A 43 -51.19 10.21 -37.68
C LEU A 43 -50.46 9.76 -38.97
N LEU A 44 -49.86 8.55 -38.92
CA LEU A 44 -50.47 7.34 -39.49
C LEU A 44 -49.57 6.10 -39.32
N ILE A 45 -50.19 5.04 -38.82
CA ILE A 45 -49.69 3.67 -38.78
C ILE A 45 -49.69 3.11 -40.22
N ALA A 46 -48.57 2.54 -40.66
CA ALA A 46 -48.56 1.51 -41.69
C ALA A 46 -47.42 0.52 -41.40
N SER A 47 -47.80 -0.72 -41.10
CA SER A 47 -46.92 -1.88 -40.98
C SER A 47 -46.23 -2.17 -42.31
N SER A 48 -44.90 -2.38 -42.31
CA SER A 48 -44.28 -3.43 -43.11
C SER A 48 -42.80 -3.63 -42.74
N CYS A 49 -42.48 -4.85 -42.31
CA CYS A 49 -41.21 -5.57 -42.45
C CYS A 49 -39.87 -4.83 -42.26
N LYS A 50 -39.23 -5.12 -41.12
CA LYS A 50 -37.84 -5.61 -40.95
C LYS A 50 -36.78 -5.05 -41.92
N ASP A 51 -35.82 -4.31 -41.38
CA ASP A 51 -34.40 -4.70 -41.43
C ASP A 51 -33.60 -4.01 -40.31
N GLU A 52 -32.74 -4.80 -39.70
CA GLU A 52 -31.81 -4.51 -38.62
C GLU A 52 -30.72 -3.52 -39.06
N ASN A 53 -30.58 -2.42 -38.33
CA ASN A 53 -29.30 -1.83 -37.91
C ASN A 53 -29.61 -0.59 -37.06
N ASP A 54 -29.78 -0.78 -35.76
CA ASP A 54 -29.66 0.31 -34.81
C ASP A 54 -28.35 0.12 -34.06
N GLY A 55 -27.44 1.08 -34.21
CA GLY A 55 -26.08 1.03 -33.70
C GLY A 55 -26.00 1.34 -32.21
N GLY A 56 -26.68 0.54 -31.39
CA GLY A 56 -26.40 0.44 -29.96
C GLY A 56 -25.19 -0.47 -29.75
N ALA A 57 -24.25 -0.08 -28.90
CA ALA A 57 -23.19 -0.97 -28.45
C ALA A 57 -23.82 -2.25 -27.88
N CYS A 58 -23.27 -3.42 -28.23
CA CYS A 58 -23.70 -4.68 -27.64
C CYS A 58 -23.40 -4.62 -26.14
N VAL A 59 -24.45 -4.63 -25.30
CA VAL A 59 -24.31 -4.73 -23.85
C VAL A 59 -24.46 -6.20 -23.51
N ASP A 60 -23.42 -6.84 -22.96
CA ASP A 60 -23.49 -8.23 -22.52
C ASP A 60 -24.36 -8.40 -21.27
N ASN A 61 -24.60 -9.64 -20.86
CA ASN A 61 -25.46 -9.94 -19.72
C ASN A 61 -24.90 -9.48 -18.37
N ALA A 62 -23.58 -9.49 -18.17
CA ALA A 62 -22.95 -9.06 -16.93
C ALA A 62 -23.06 -7.55 -16.75
N THR A 63 -22.76 -6.80 -17.81
CA THR A 63 -22.91 -5.34 -17.90
C THR A 63 -24.37 -4.94 -17.70
N TYR A 64 -25.31 -5.59 -18.39
CA TYR A 64 -26.74 -5.33 -18.20
C TYR A 64 -27.19 -5.63 -16.77
N PHE A 65 -26.77 -6.77 -16.20
CA PHE A 65 -27.06 -7.10 -14.82
C PHE A 65 -26.54 -6.02 -13.85
N LYS A 66 -25.34 -5.49 -14.08
CA LYS A 66 -24.80 -4.47 -13.20
C LYS A 66 -25.51 -3.13 -13.32
N GLU A 67 -25.52 -2.56 -14.52
CA GLU A 67 -25.99 -1.19 -14.77
C GLU A 67 -27.50 -1.08 -14.62
N GLU A 68 -28.23 -2.09 -15.07
CA GLU A 68 -29.68 -2.01 -15.18
C GLU A 68 -30.40 -2.71 -14.02
N ILE A 69 -29.73 -3.60 -13.28
CA ILE A 69 -30.34 -4.39 -12.20
C ILE A 69 -29.68 -4.13 -10.85
N TRP A 70 -28.36 -4.27 -10.75
CA TRP A 70 -27.65 -4.14 -9.48
C TRP A 70 -27.70 -2.71 -8.93
N VAL A 71 -27.20 -1.74 -9.70
CA VAL A 71 -27.08 -0.34 -9.29
C VAL A 71 -28.45 0.30 -8.97
N PRO A 72 -29.45 0.26 -9.87
CA PRO A 72 -30.72 0.94 -9.61
C PRO A 72 -31.65 0.20 -8.66
N ILE A 73 -31.55 -1.14 -8.56
CA ILE A 73 -32.56 -1.95 -7.87
C ILE A 73 -31.97 -2.72 -6.70
N LEU A 74 -31.05 -3.65 -6.94
CA LEU A 74 -30.64 -4.62 -5.92
C LEU A 74 -29.84 -3.98 -4.79
N SER A 75 -28.84 -3.16 -5.13
CA SER A 75 -27.98 -2.45 -4.18
C SER A 75 -28.75 -1.41 -3.34
N GLN A 76 -29.84 -0.87 -3.88
CA GLN A 76 -30.65 0.16 -3.21
C GLN A 76 -31.75 -0.45 -2.36
N ASN A 77 -32.49 -1.44 -2.88
CA ASN A 77 -33.76 -1.87 -2.31
C ASN A 77 -33.76 -3.28 -1.73
N CYS A 78 -32.97 -4.20 -2.30
CA CYS A 78 -33.04 -5.63 -1.98
C CYS A 78 -31.95 -6.06 -0.99
N ILE A 79 -30.71 -5.59 -1.18
CA ILE A 79 -29.56 -5.94 -0.33
C ILE A 79 -29.77 -5.53 1.13
N GLN A 80 -30.63 -4.54 1.40
CA GLN A 80 -30.96 -4.14 2.78
C GLN A 80 -31.61 -5.26 3.62
N CYS A 81 -32.21 -6.26 2.98
CA CYS A 81 -32.83 -7.40 3.64
C CYS A 81 -32.18 -8.74 3.25
N HIS A 82 -31.74 -8.85 2.00
CA HIS A 82 -31.18 -10.06 1.40
C HIS A 82 -29.65 -10.12 1.55
N THR A 83 -29.18 -10.20 2.80
CA THR A 83 -27.78 -10.47 3.12
C THR A 83 -27.72 -11.67 4.06
N THR A 84 -26.53 -12.20 4.32
CA THR A 84 -26.28 -13.30 5.28
C THR A 84 -26.79 -13.01 6.70
N THR A 85 -27.14 -11.75 6.98
CA THR A 85 -27.48 -11.25 8.31
C THR A 85 -28.77 -10.42 8.34
N GLY A 86 -29.30 -10.05 7.17
CA GLY A 86 -30.48 -9.22 7.02
C GLY A 86 -31.78 -9.95 7.37
N ALA A 87 -32.89 -9.23 7.29
CA ALA A 87 -34.21 -9.77 7.63
C ALA A 87 -34.63 -10.98 6.76
N ALA A 88 -34.05 -11.15 5.58
CA ALA A 88 -34.29 -12.23 4.65
C ALA A 88 -33.11 -13.23 4.56
N LYS A 89 -32.25 -13.30 5.59
CA LYS A 89 -31.10 -14.20 5.65
C LYS A 89 -31.42 -15.70 5.47
N ASP A 90 -32.64 -16.11 5.80
CA ASP A 90 -33.09 -17.50 5.70
C ASP A 90 -33.71 -17.80 4.32
N SER A 91 -33.61 -16.86 3.37
CA SER A 91 -34.05 -17.04 1.98
C SER A 91 -32.92 -17.57 1.11
N ASP A 92 -33.27 -18.21 0.00
CA ASP A 92 -32.31 -18.63 -1.03
C ASP A 92 -31.75 -17.45 -1.86
N PHE A 93 -32.15 -16.21 -1.55
CA PHE A 93 -31.74 -14.99 -2.25
C PHE A 93 -30.86 -14.17 -1.33
N ILE A 94 -29.55 -14.41 -1.37
CA ILE A 94 -28.56 -13.72 -0.52
C ILE A 94 -27.56 -12.98 -1.40
N LEU A 95 -27.56 -11.65 -1.26
CA LEU A 95 -26.69 -10.74 -1.97
C LEU A 95 -25.52 -10.31 -1.07
N VAL A 96 -24.37 -10.07 -1.69
CA VAL A 96 -23.14 -9.61 -1.06
C VAL A 96 -22.66 -8.30 -1.69
N THR A 97 -21.83 -7.52 -0.99
CA THR A 97 -21.19 -6.31 -1.53
C THR A 97 -19.81 -6.63 -2.07
N SER A 98 -19.14 -5.67 -2.71
CA SER A 98 -17.73 -5.77 -3.09
C SER A 98 -16.77 -6.19 -1.97
N ASP A 99 -17.15 -5.96 -0.70
CA ASP A 99 -16.35 -6.37 0.46
C ASP A 99 -16.24 -7.90 0.59
N TRP A 100 -17.04 -8.67 -0.15
CA TRP A 100 -17.02 -10.13 -0.15
C TRP A 100 -15.87 -10.73 -0.98
N GLY A 101 -15.20 -9.96 -1.82
CA GLY A 101 -14.12 -10.45 -2.68
C GLY A 101 -14.39 -10.20 -4.16
N PRO A 102 -13.43 -10.50 -5.05
CA PRO A 102 -13.48 -10.10 -6.47
C PRO A 102 -14.71 -10.63 -7.21
N ASP A 103 -15.15 -11.86 -6.91
CA ASP A 103 -16.23 -12.54 -7.63
C ASP A 103 -17.64 -12.21 -7.08
N TRP A 104 -17.77 -11.15 -6.27
CA TRP A 104 -19.01 -10.83 -5.57
C TRP A 104 -20.19 -10.54 -6.52
N LEU A 105 -19.93 -9.88 -7.65
CA LEU A 105 -20.97 -9.50 -8.61
C LEU A 105 -21.43 -10.71 -9.43
N GLU A 106 -20.49 -11.55 -9.86
CA GLU A 106 -20.77 -12.83 -10.52
C GLU A 106 -21.62 -13.71 -9.61
N ARG A 107 -21.22 -13.85 -8.33
CA ARG A 107 -22.02 -14.57 -7.32
C ARG A 107 -23.44 -14.00 -7.18
N ASN A 108 -23.59 -12.68 -7.13
CA ASN A 108 -24.91 -12.07 -7.03
C ASN A 108 -25.75 -12.31 -8.28
N MET A 109 -25.12 -12.28 -9.46
CA MET A 109 -25.76 -12.61 -10.72
C MET A 109 -26.25 -14.05 -10.72
N GLU A 110 -25.43 -15.02 -10.34
CA GLU A 110 -25.82 -16.43 -10.19
C GLU A 110 -27.02 -16.60 -9.25
N VAL A 111 -27.00 -15.94 -8.10
CA VAL A 111 -28.11 -15.97 -7.13
C VAL A 111 -29.39 -15.39 -7.73
N VAL A 112 -29.29 -14.29 -8.48
CA VAL A 112 -30.43 -13.70 -9.18
C VAL A 112 -30.96 -14.61 -10.28
N GLU A 113 -30.08 -15.23 -11.06
CA GLU A 113 -30.44 -16.19 -12.09
C GLU A 113 -31.18 -17.41 -11.51
N GLU A 114 -30.71 -17.93 -10.38
CA GLU A 114 -31.37 -19.04 -9.70
C GLU A 114 -32.78 -18.67 -9.23
N ILE A 115 -32.99 -17.45 -8.74
CA ILE A 115 -34.34 -16.97 -8.41
C ILE A 115 -35.17 -16.69 -9.66
N ALA A 116 -34.55 -16.18 -10.73
CA ALA A 116 -35.22 -15.90 -11.99
C ALA A 116 -35.83 -17.18 -12.61
N LYS A 117 -35.12 -18.31 -12.51
CA LYS A 117 -35.55 -19.63 -12.98
C LYS A 117 -36.74 -20.21 -12.20
N ARG A 118 -37.01 -19.74 -10.98
CA ARG A 118 -38.16 -20.19 -10.19
C ARG A 118 -39.41 -19.48 -10.68
N THR A 119 -40.45 -20.24 -11.04
CA THR A 119 -41.69 -19.67 -11.60
C THR A 119 -42.92 -20.02 -10.75
N TYR A 120 -43.94 -19.18 -10.81
CA TYR A 120 -45.28 -19.44 -10.30
C TYR A 120 -46.29 -18.98 -11.35
N GLU A 121 -47.20 -19.88 -11.75
CA GLU A 121 -48.15 -19.65 -12.86
C GLU A 121 -47.51 -19.18 -14.19
N GLY A 122 -46.24 -19.55 -14.42
CA GLY A 122 -45.50 -19.19 -15.63
C GLY A 122 -44.76 -17.86 -15.57
N GLU A 123 -44.85 -17.11 -14.46
CA GLU A 123 -44.09 -15.88 -14.24
C GLU A 123 -42.96 -16.10 -13.22
N SER A 124 -41.83 -15.41 -13.41
CA SER A 124 -40.64 -15.54 -12.57
C SER A 124 -40.83 -14.98 -11.15
N TRP A 125 -40.27 -15.66 -10.16
CA TRP A 125 -40.24 -15.19 -8.78
C TRP A 125 -39.51 -13.86 -8.63
N LEU A 126 -38.54 -13.57 -9.51
CA LEU A 126 -37.77 -12.33 -9.49
C LEU A 126 -38.66 -11.08 -9.66
N VAL A 127 -39.79 -11.19 -10.36
CA VAL A 127 -40.77 -10.10 -10.49
C VAL A 127 -41.98 -10.28 -9.58
N LEU A 128 -42.43 -11.51 -9.32
CA LEU A 128 -43.63 -11.78 -8.51
C LEU A 128 -43.43 -11.48 -7.02
N LYS A 129 -42.26 -11.78 -6.47
CA LYS A 129 -41.94 -11.57 -5.05
C LYS A 129 -41.82 -10.07 -4.75
N PRO A 130 -40.97 -9.27 -5.43
CA PRO A 130 -40.80 -7.86 -5.06
C PRO A 130 -42.06 -7.01 -5.32
N THR A 131 -42.94 -7.40 -6.24
CA THR A 131 -44.26 -6.77 -6.45
C THR A 131 -45.33 -7.23 -5.46
N ASN A 132 -44.98 -8.15 -4.56
CA ASN A 132 -45.88 -8.77 -3.59
C ASN A 132 -47.13 -9.42 -4.23
N THR A 133 -47.02 -9.85 -5.49
CA THR A 133 -48.04 -10.65 -6.20
C THR A 133 -48.08 -12.07 -5.62
N ILE A 134 -46.93 -12.57 -5.19
CA ILE A 134 -46.81 -13.69 -4.25
C ILE A 134 -46.14 -13.20 -2.96
N GLU A 135 -46.46 -13.84 -1.83
CA GLU A 135 -46.03 -13.38 -0.51
C GLU A 135 -44.49 -13.26 -0.41
N HIS A 136 -44.00 -12.05 -0.18
CA HIS A 136 -42.57 -11.74 -0.07
C HIS A 136 -42.06 -11.68 1.38
N GLY A 137 -42.95 -11.55 2.36
CA GLY A 137 -42.60 -11.35 3.77
C GLY A 137 -42.14 -9.91 4.10
N GLY A 138 -41.37 -9.27 3.21
CA GLY A 138 -40.93 -7.86 3.33
C GLY A 138 -41.91 -6.83 2.75
N GLY A 139 -43.06 -7.26 2.23
CA GLY A 139 -44.02 -6.42 1.52
C GLY A 139 -43.58 -6.04 0.10
N GLU A 140 -44.31 -5.11 -0.52
CA GLU A 140 -44.03 -4.57 -1.85
C GLU A 140 -42.74 -3.73 -1.82
N ARG A 141 -41.83 -4.00 -2.75
CA ARG A 141 -40.52 -3.33 -2.91
C ARG A 141 -40.42 -2.59 -4.24
N ILE A 142 -41.09 -3.09 -5.28
CA ILE A 142 -41.24 -2.43 -6.59
C ILE A 142 -42.70 -2.56 -7.05
N SER A 143 -43.17 -1.67 -7.91
CA SER A 143 -44.55 -1.72 -8.41
C SER A 143 -44.62 -2.32 -9.82
N VAL A 144 -45.73 -3.01 -10.13
CA VAL A 144 -45.96 -3.58 -11.47
C VAL A 144 -45.98 -2.46 -12.52
N GLY A 145 -45.19 -2.63 -13.59
CA GLY A 145 -45.07 -1.65 -14.68
C GLY A 145 -44.18 -0.44 -14.36
N SER A 146 -43.45 -0.46 -13.23
CA SER A 146 -42.39 0.51 -12.97
C SER A 146 -41.16 0.23 -13.86
N GLU A 147 -40.24 1.19 -13.92
CA GLU A 147 -39.01 1.03 -14.70
C GLU A 147 -38.17 -0.16 -14.20
N GLU A 148 -38.09 -0.34 -12.88
CA GLU A 148 -37.43 -1.47 -12.22
C GLU A 148 -38.06 -2.81 -12.60
N TYR A 149 -39.40 -2.84 -12.70
CA TYR A 149 -40.14 -4.04 -13.08
C TYR A 149 -39.85 -4.45 -14.54
N GLU A 150 -39.79 -3.49 -15.47
CA GLU A 150 -39.45 -3.76 -16.86
C GLU A 150 -37.96 -4.13 -17.05
N ARG A 151 -37.06 -3.55 -16.24
CA ARG A 151 -35.64 -3.95 -16.20
C ARG A 151 -35.49 -5.42 -15.80
N PHE A 152 -36.19 -5.87 -14.75
CA PHE A 152 -36.18 -7.29 -14.35
C PHE A 152 -36.77 -8.21 -15.42
N LYS A 153 -37.84 -7.81 -16.11
CA LYS A 153 -38.37 -8.60 -17.24
C LYS A 153 -37.34 -8.78 -18.34
N THR A 154 -36.67 -7.70 -18.71
CA THR A 154 -35.60 -7.74 -19.72
C THR A 154 -34.45 -8.63 -19.25
N LEU A 155 -34.08 -8.61 -17.96
CA LEU A 155 -33.10 -9.56 -17.42
C LEU A 155 -33.56 -11.01 -17.58
N ILE A 156 -34.83 -11.31 -17.23
CA ILE A 156 -35.39 -12.66 -17.36
C ILE A 156 -35.33 -13.14 -18.81
N GLU A 157 -35.70 -12.28 -19.77
CA GLU A 157 -35.59 -12.59 -21.20
C GLU A 157 -34.14 -12.89 -21.61
N ARG A 158 -33.18 -12.10 -21.10
CA ARG A 158 -31.75 -12.29 -21.35
C ARG A 158 -31.13 -13.51 -20.66
N ILE A 159 -31.76 -14.02 -19.59
CA ILE A 159 -31.37 -15.29 -18.96
C ILE A 159 -31.86 -16.47 -19.81
N GLU A 160 -33.03 -16.35 -20.44
CA GLU A 160 -33.58 -17.37 -21.34
C GLU A 160 -32.88 -17.38 -22.71
N ASP A 161 -32.50 -16.20 -23.22
CA ASP A 161 -31.78 -15.99 -24.47
C ASP A 161 -30.55 -15.10 -24.24
N PRO A 162 -29.39 -15.69 -23.86
CA PRO A 162 -28.19 -14.94 -23.51
C PRO A 162 -27.64 -14.08 -24.66
N VAL A 163 -27.40 -12.80 -24.38
CA VAL A 163 -26.70 -11.90 -25.29
C VAL A 163 -25.21 -12.18 -25.17
N VAL A 164 -24.62 -12.74 -26.23
CA VAL A 164 -23.18 -12.94 -26.37
C VAL A 164 -22.63 -11.79 -27.20
N CYS A 165 -21.88 -10.90 -26.58
CA CYS A 165 -21.04 -9.95 -27.29
C CYS A 165 -19.71 -10.62 -27.63
N GLU A 166 -19.05 -10.22 -28.73
CA GLU A 166 -17.67 -10.63 -28.96
C GLU A 166 -16.81 -9.91 -27.91
N ASP A 167 -16.34 -10.66 -26.92
CA ASP A 167 -15.42 -10.18 -25.90
C ASP A 167 -13.99 -10.48 -26.37
N ASP A 168 -13.30 -9.44 -26.82
CA ASP A 168 -11.97 -9.49 -27.42
C ASP A 168 -10.88 -8.90 -26.51
N GLY A 169 -11.17 -8.66 -25.22
CA GLY A 169 -10.25 -7.97 -24.30
C GLY A 169 -10.05 -6.49 -24.65
N ALA A 170 -10.92 -5.94 -25.51
CA ALA A 170 -10.89 -4.52 -25.87
C ALA A 170 -11.21 -3.62 -24.68
N ALA A 171 -12.04 -4.04 -23.72
CA ALA A 171 -12.47 -3.19 -22.60
C ALA A 171 -11.32 -2.71 -21.69
N GLU A 172 -10.35 -3.57 -21.35
CA GLU A 172 -9.16 -3.18 -20.58
C GLU A 172 -8.22 -2.32 -21.42
N ALA A 173 -7.95 -2.73 -22.67
CA ALA A 173 -7.10 -1.99 -23.60
C ALA A 173 -7.64 -0.57 -23.87
N ASP A 174 -8.96 -0.45 -24.00
CA ASP A 174 -9.67 0.82 -24.15
C ASP A 174 -9.61 1.65 -22.86
N PHE A 175 -9.63 1.03 -21.67
CA PHE A 175 -9.52 1.76 -20.41
C PHE A 175 -8.15 2.37 -20.18
N PHE A 176 -7.07 1.90 -20.80
CA PHE A 176 -5.74 2.54 -20.71
C PHE A 176 -5.35 3.29 -21.99
N GLU A 177 -6.29 3.51 -22.91
CA GLU A 177 -6.04 4.31 -24.10
C GLU A 177 -5.57 5.73 -23.73
N GLY A 178 -4.49 6.18 -24.36
CA GLY A 178 -3.85 7.48 -24.09
C GLY A 178 -2.92 7.48 -22.88
N VAL A 179 -2.77 6.38 -22.13
CA VAL A 179 -1.80 6.28 -21.03
C VAL A 179 -0.42 5.91 -21.59
N VAL A 180 0.58 6.71 -21.25
CA VAL A 180 1.99 6.46 -21.58
C VAL A 180 2.59 5.55 -20.52
N LEU A 181 2.93 4.33 -20.91
CA LEU A 181 3.55 3.34 -20.02
C LEU A 181 5.08 3.39 -20.07
N LEU A 182 5.72 3.11 -18.95
CA LEU A 182 7.15 2.82 -18.88
C LEU A 182 7.49 1.62 -19.78
N ASP A 183 8.62 1.72 -20.48
CA ASP A 183 9.23 0.60 -21.18
C ASP A 183 9.83 -0.41 -20.18
N GLU A 184 10.31 -1.54 -20.69
CA GLU A 184 10.86 -2.63 -19.88
C GLU A 184 12.07 -2.23 -19.04
N VAL A 185 12.92 -1.31 -19.52
CA VAL A 185 14.14 -0.89 -18.81
C VAL A 185 13.81 0.12 -17.71
N ALA A 186 12.92 1.07 -17.99
CA ALA A 186 12.42 2.00 -16.99
C ALA A 186 11.59 1.28 -15.92
N THR A 187 10.81 0.27 -16.31
CA THR A 187 10.09 -0.62 -15.38
C THR A 187 11.07 -1.39 -14.49
N LEU A 188 12.15 -1.97 -15.06
CA LEU A 188 13.21 -2.63 -14.30
C LEU A 188 13.85 -1.68 -13.28
N ARG A 189 14.15 -0.45 -13.69
CA ARG A 189 14.75 0.54 -12.80
C ARG A 189 13.86 0.84 -11.59
N LYS A 190 12.59 1.13 -11.84
CA LYS A 190 11.59 1.38 -10.80
C LYS A 190 11.46 0.19 -9.86
N ALA A 191 11.33 -1.01 -10.42
CA ALA A 191 11.22 -2.25 -9.66
C ALA A 191 12.47 -2.54 -8.81
N SER A 192 13.67 -2.36 -9.37
CA SER A 192 14.93 -2.56 -8.67
C SER A 192 15.09 -1.62 -7.48
N LEU A 193 14.75 -0.33 -7.64
CA LEU A 193 14.78 0.62 -6.54
C LEU A 193 13.72 0.30 -5.47
N SER A 194 12.51 -0.08 -5.88
CA SER A 194 11.41 -0.39 -4.97
C SER A 194 11.64 -1.69 -4.18
N LEU A 195 12.15 -2.74 -4.84
CA LEU A 195 12.29 -4.09 -4.29
C LEU A 195 13.61 -4.30 -3.56
N VAL A 196 14.74 -3.83 -4.14
CA VAL A 196 16.09 -4.14 -3.63
C VAL A 196 16.93 -2.90 -3.34
N GLY A 197 16.40 -1.69 -3.54
CA GLY A 197 17.04 -0.44 -3.14
C GLY A 197 18.36 -0.14 -3.87
N ARG A 198 18.56 -0.70 -5.06
CA ARG A 198 19.74 -0.42 -5.92
C ARG A 198 19.32 -0.12 -7.34
N LEU A 199 20.21 0.52 -8.09
CA LEU A 199 20.05 0.63 -9.54
C LEU A 199 20.29 -0.75 -10.20
N PRO A 200 19.62 -1.03 -11.34
CA PRO A 200 19.99 -2.15 -12.18
C PRO A 200 21.46 -2.06 -12.62
N THR A 201 22.11 -3.20 -12.79
CA THR A 201 23.44 -3.28 -13.41
C THR A 201 23.31 -3.13 -14.93
N GLU A 202 24.36 -2.68 -15.60
CA GLU A 202 24.38 -2.57 -17.07
C GLU A 202 24.05 -3.90 -17.76
N THR A 203 24.44 -5.03 -17.16
CA THR A 203 24.13 -6.36 -17.70
C THR A 203 22.65 -6.72 -17.54
N GLU A 204 22.03 -6.38 -16.41
CA GLU A 204 20.59 -6.55 -16.20
C GLU A 204 19.77 -5.67 -17.17
N GLU A 205 20.14 -4.40 -17.32
CA GLU A 205 19.49 -3.49 -18.28
C GLU A 205 19.59 -4.01 -19.71
N GLN A 206 20.77 -4.47 -20.13
CA GLN A 206 20.97 -5.01 -21.48
C GLN A 206 20.16 -6.28 -21.71
N ARG A 207 20.12 -7.20 -20.72
CA ARG A 207 19.30 -8.42 -20.79
C ARG A 207 17.82 -8.09 -21.01
N VAL A 208 17.30 -7.13 -20.25
CA VAL A 208 15.89 -6.72 -20.35
C VAL A 208 15.61 -5.98 -21.65
N ARG A 209 16.51 -5.10 -22.09
CA ARG A 209 16.40 -4.42 -23.39
C ARG A 209 16.35 -5.40 -24.57
N ASP A 210 17.12 -6.48 -24.50
CA ASP A 210 17.18 -7.48 -25.58
C ASP A 210 16.02 -8.50 -25.53
N GLY A 211 15.51 -8.80 -24.34
CA GLY A 211 14.53 -9.87 -24.11
C GLY A 211 13.12 -9.41 -23.69
N GLY A 212 12.88 -8.11 -23.53
CA GLY A 212 11.58 -7.57 -23.14
C GLY A 212 11.09 -8.02 -21.76
N PHE A 213 9.77 -8.07 -21.58
CA PHE A 213 9.13 -8.44 -20.31
C PHE A 213 9.41 -9.88 -19.85
N GLU A 214 9.70 -10.82 -20.76
CA GLU A 214 10.12 -12.17 -20.35
C GLU A 214 11.50 -12.15 -19.67
N ALA A 215 12.43 -11.34 -20.17
CA ALA A 215 13.73 -11.18 -19.53
C ALA A 215 13.63 -10.38 -18.22
N LEU A 216 12.66 -9.45 -18.11
CA LEU A 216 12.36 -8.74 -16.86
C LEU A 216 12.02 -9.73 -15.74
N ASP A 217 11.13 -10.68 -15.99
CA ASP A 217 10.70 -11.67 -14.98
C ASP A 217 11.90 -12.45 -14.40
N ALA A 218 12.85 -12.86 -15.26
CA ALA A 218 14.05 -13.57 -14.83
C ALA A 218 14.99 -12.70 -13.97
N VAL A 219 15.14 -11.41 -14.29
CA VAL A 219 15.94 -10.49 -13.48
C VAL A 219 15.27 -10.21 -12.13
N LEU A 220 13.95 -10.07 -12.11
CA LEU A 220 13.19 -9.90 -10.87
C LEU A 220 13.32 -11.14 -9.97
N ASP A 221 13.30 -12.35 -10.54
CA ASP A 221 13.51 -13.59 -9.78
C ASP A 221 14.89 -13.65 -9.09
N GLU A 222 15.93 -13.11 -9.73
CA GLU A 222 17.27 -12.97 -9.14
C GLU A 222 17.28 -11.92 -8.01
N MET A 223 16.63 -10.77 -8.22
CA MET A 223 16.52 -9.70 -7.21
C MET A 223 15.75 -10.15 -5.97
N MET A 224 14.68 -10.93 -6.15
CA MET A 224 13.83 -11.44 -5.08
C MET A 224 14.45 -12.60 -4.27
N GLN A 225 15.73 -12.88 -4.46
CA GLN A 225 16.52 -13.82 -3.65
C GLN A 225 17.47 -13.12 -2.67
N THR A 226 17.46 -11.79 -2.64
CA THR A 226 18.40 -10.98 -1.84
C THR A 226 17.83 -10.58 -0.48
N ASP A 227 18.71 -10.37 0.52
CA ASP A 227 18.28 -9.90 1.84
C ASP A 227 17.64 -8.49 1.81
N ALA A 228 18.00 -7.67 0.82
CA ALA A 228 17.35 -6.39 0.58
C ALA A 228 15.86 -6.57 0.23
N PHE A 229 15.54 -7.56 -0.61
CA PHE A 229 14.15 -7.89 -0.94
C PHE A 229 13.37 -8.39 0.28
N TYR A 230 13.96 -9.29 1.08
CA TYR A 230 13.29 -9.79 2.28
C TYR A 230 13.02 -8.68 3.30
N SER A 231 13.97 -7.75 3.46
CA SER A 231 13.77 -6.55 4.27
C SER A 231 12.63 -5.68 3.74
N ARG A 232 12.50 -5.56 2.40
CA ARG A 232 11.41 -4.82 1.77
C ARG A 232 10.04 -5.46 2.03
N ILE A 233 9.95 -6.79 2.01
CA ILE A 233 8.71 -7.50 2.36
C ILE A 233 8.34 -7.26 3.82
N GLU A 234 9.31 -7.32 4.73
CA GLU A 234 9.10 -7.01 6.16
C GLU A 234 8.59 -5.57 6.35
N GLU A 235 9.14 -4.58 5.61
CA GLU A 235 8.64 -3.20 5.64
C GLU A 235 7.18 -3.09 5.19
N ILE A 236 6.81 -3.75 4.09
CA ILE A 236 5.43 -3.70 3.57
C ILE A 236 4.46 -4.32 4.57
N TYR A 237 4.79 -5.48 5.15
CA TYR A 237 3.92 -6.12 6.13
C TYR A 237 3.90 -5.38 7.48
N ASN A 238 4.96 -4.68 7.87
CA ASN A 238 4.95 -3.88 9.08
C ASN A 238 3.98 -2.70 9.01
N ASP A 239 3.67 -2.16 7.81
CA ASP A 239 2.62 -1.16 7.65
C ASP A 239 1.22 -1.68 8.08
N TYR A 240 1.06 -3.01 8.20
CA TYR A 240 -0.16 -3.67 8.66
C TYR A 240 0.01 -4.23 10.08
N PHE A 241 1.04 -5.06 10.29
CA PHE A 241 1.27 -5.76 11.54
C PHE A 241 1.70 -4.82 12.67
N LEU A 242 2.45 -3.75 12.34
CA LEU A 242 2.85 -2.67 13.25
C LEU A 242 3.57 -3.19 14.51
N THR A 243 4.30 -4.30 14.40
CA THR A 243 5.04 -4.92 15.50
C THR A 243 6.41 -4.28 15.73
N ASP A 244 6.91 -3.49 14.78
CA ASP A 244 8.11 -2.66 14.97
C ASP A 244 7.96 -1.62 16.09
N ARG A 245 6.73 -1.40 16.58
CA ARG A 245 6.45 -0.67 17.83
C ARG A 245 7.30 -1.17 19.00
N TYR A 246 7.61 -2.46 19.01
CA TYR A 246 8.30 -3.13 20.10
C TYR A 246 9.80 -3.30 19.83
N LEU A 247 10.36 -2.64 18.81
CA LEU A 247 11.82 -2.57 18.66
C LEU A 247 12.44 -1.83 19.86
N SER A 248 13.68 -2.21 20.17
CA SER A 248 14.43 -1.59 21.25
C SER A 248 14.69 -0.11 20.95
N SER A 249 14.43 0.73 21.95
CA SER A 249 14.84 2.14 21.97
C SER A 249 15.75 2.37 23.17
N GLY A 250 17.03 2.66 22.92
CA GLY A 250 18.06 2.63 23.97
C GLY A 250 18.20 1.23 24.57
N ASN A 251 18.25 1.12 25.90
CA ASN A 251 18.41 -0.15 26.61
C ASN A 251 17.08 -0.84 26.99
N GLY A 252 15.95 -0.42 26.40
CA GLY A 252 14.64 -1.01 26.67
C GLY A 252 14.36 -2.30 25.88
N THR A 253 13.56 -3.20 26.47
CA THR A 253 13.15 -4.48 25.87
C THR A 253 11.62 -4.63 25.81
N PRO A 254 10.90 -3.70 25.14
CA PRO A 254 9.44 -3.64 25.21
C PRO A 254 8.71 -4.87 24.66
N ALA A 255 9.32 -5.65 23.75
CA ALA A 255 8.74 -6.91 23.28
C ALA A 255 8.83 -8.00 24.34
N ILE A 256 10.00 -8.10 25.00
CA ILE A 256 10.24 -9.08 26.07
C ILE A 256 9.41 -8.74 27.31
N ASP A 257 9.21 -7.46 27.60
CA ASP A 257 8.41 -6.99 28.74
C ASP A 257 6.92 -7.40 28.65
N LEU A 258 6.46 -7.83 27.47
CA LEU A 258 5.10 -8.38 27.25
C LEU A 258 5.01 -9.88 27.53
N LEU A 259 6.15 -10.57 27.67
CA LEU A 259 6.19 -12.00 27.96
C LEU A 259 6.05 -12.23 29.46
N ASP A 260 5.19 -13.19 29.83
CA ASP A 260 4.97 -13.54 31.23
C ASP A 260 6.17 -14.35 31.78
N PRO A 261 6.81 -13.93 32.89
CA PRO A 261 7.95 -14.63 33.46
C PRO A 261 7.64 -16.06 33.96
N GLU A 262 6.38 -16.39 34.24
CA GLU A 262 5.98 -17.76 34.60
C GLU A 262 6.01 -18.69 33.38
N ASP A 263 5.66 -18.18 32.19
CA ASP A 263 5.70 -18.93 30.94
C ASP A 263 7.11 -18.94 30.32
N TYR A 264 7.83 -17.81 30.44
CA TYR A 264 9.12 -17.58 29.81
C TYR A 264 10.18 -17.19 30.85
N PRO A 265 10.60 -18.13 31.73
CA PRO A 265 11.53 -17.83 32.82
C PRO A 265 12.93 -17.41 32.36
N ASN A 266 13.28 -17.68 31.09
CA ASN A 266 14.56 -17.31 30.47
C ASN A 266 14.48 -16.00 29.67
N ALA A 267 13.38 -15.26 29.74
CA ALA A 267 13.14 -14.08 28.91
C ALA A 267 14.28 -13.03 29.00
N TYR A 268 14.89 -12.89 30.18
CA TYR A 268 15.99 -11.96 30.47
C TYR A 268 17.36 -12.64 30.61
N TRP A 269 17.61 -13.75 29.92
CA TRP A 269 18.87 -14.52 30.01
C TRP A 269 20.16 -13.68 29.83
N PHE A 270 20.07 -12.57 29.11
CA PHE A 270 21.18 -11.67 28.84
C PHE A 270 21.61 -10.85 30.08
N GLU A 271 20.78 -10.72 31.13
CA GLU A 271 21.13 -10.02 32.38
C GLU A 271 22.35 -10.60 33.10
N ASP A 272 22.67 -11.87 32.84
CA ASP A 272 23.85 -12.54 33.39
C ASP A 272 25.15 -12.25 32.60
N LEU A 273 25.07 -11.51 31.49
CA LEU A 273 26.23 -11.18 30.65
C LEU A 273 27.00 -9.95 31.18
N PRO A 274 28.31 -9.83 30.86
CA PRO A 274 29.09 -8.63 31.16
C PRO A 274 28.53 -7.35 30.50
N GLU A 275 28.87 -6.21 31.08
CA GLU A 275 28.59 -4.88 30.52
C GLU A 275 29.16 -4.76 29.10
N GLY A 276 28.36 -4.24 28.15
CA GLY A 276 28.67 -4.19 26.72
C GLY A 276 28.14 -5.39 25.91
N GLU A 277 28.29 -6.62 26.41
CA GLU A 277 27.66 -7.81 25.79
C GLU A 277 26.15 -7.85 26.10
N TYR A 278 25.79 -7.45 27.33
CA TYR A 278 24.41 -7.29 27.79
C TYR A 278 23.57 -6.46 26.82
N GLU A 279 24.02 -5.25 26.47
CA GLU A 279 23.22 -4.28 25.69
C GLU A 279 22.94 -4.79 24.27
N VAL A 280 23.95 -5.39 23.64
CA VAL A 280 23.82 -5.95 22.29
C VAL A 280 22.92 -7.19 22.30
N ALA A 281 23.10 -8.08 23.28
CA ALA A 281 22.29 -9.29 23.41
C ALA A 281 20.82 -8.95 23.73
N ALA A 282 20.57 -7.97 24.61
CA ALA A 282 19.23 -7.49 24.95
C ALA A 282 18.51 -6.94 23.72
N ARG A 283 19.20 -6.10 22.93
CA ARG A 283 18.65 -5.55 21.68
C ARG A 283 18.33 -6.65 20.67
N PHE A 284 19.28 -7.55 20.39
CA PHE A 284 19.05 -8.64 19.43
C PHE A 284 17.97 -9.61 19.87
N ALA A 285 17.87 -9.91 21.18
CA ALA A 285 16.79 -10.73 21.72
C ALA A 285 15.43 -10.02 21.57
N ASN A 286 15.35 -8.75 21.96
CA ASN A 286 14.11 -7.99 21.91
C ASN A 286 13.62 -7.78 20.47
N ASP A 287 14.49 -7.31 19.58
CA ASP A 287 14.13 -7.02 18.20
C ASP A 287 13.71 -8.30 17.46
N ALA A 288 14.31 -9.44 17.82
CA ALA A 288 13.90 -10.73 17.29
C ALA A 288 12.51 -11.16 17.76
N VAL A 289 12.19 -10.98 19.04
CA VAL A 289 10.84 -11.22 19.59
C VAL A 289 9.82 -10.29 18.93
N ALA A 290 10.15 -8.99 18.83
CA ALA A 290 9.30 -7.97 18.20
C ALA A 290 8.93 -8.32 16.75
N ARG A 291 9.89 -8.89 16.00
CA ARG A 291 9.75 -9.16 14.57
C ARG A 291 9.40 -10.61 14.22
N GLU A 292 9.08 -11.48 15.18
CA GLU A 292 8.79 -12.90 14.91
C GLU A 292 7.77 -13.12 13.77
N ALA A 293 6.70 -12.31 13.72
CA ALA A 293 5.65 -12.41 12.71
C ALA A 293 6.12 -11.91 11.34
N LEU A 294 6.86 -10.80 11.30
CA LEU A 294 7.44 -10.26 10.07
C LEU A 294 8.50 -11.20 9.50
N LYS A 295 9.30 -11.81 10.38
CA LYS A 295 10.32 -12.79 10.00
C LYS A 295 9.72 -14.10 9.52
N LEU A 296 8.56 -14.52 10.04
CA LEU A 296 7.85 -15.66 9.46
C LEU A 296 7.44 -15.38 8.00
N VAL A 297 6.93 -14.17 7.71
CA VAL A 297 6.57 -13.77 6.35
C VAL A 297 7.79 -13.84 5.42
N SER A 298 8.90 -13.21 5.78
CA SER A 298 10.10 -13.23 4.94
C SER A 298 10.76 -14.61 4.87
N TYR A 299 10.68 -15.42 5.93
CA TYR A 299 11.16 -16.80 5.96
C TYR A 299 10.41 -17.68 4.96
N VAL A 300 9.08 -17.65 4.95
CA VAL A 300 8.24 -18.43 4.00
C VAL A 300 8.62 -18.10 2.56
N VAL A 301 8.76 -16.80 2.24
CA VAL A 301 9.17 -16.34 0.90
C VAL A 301 10.59 -16.78 0.56
N LYS A 302 11.55 -16.63 1.50
CA LYS A 302 12.95 -17.03 1.33
C LYS A 302 13.11 -18.53 1.09
N GLN A 303 12.28 -19.35 1.72
CA GLN A 303 12.26 -20.80 1.53
C GLN A 303 11.49 -21.24 0.28
N GLY A 304 10.84 -20.31 -0.44
CA GLY A 304 10.05 -20.62 -1.63
C GLY A 304 8.83 -21.50 -1.34
N ARG A 305 8.24 -21.34 -0.15
CA ARG A 305 7.06 -22.10 0.29
C ARG A 305 5.76 -21.37 -0.07
N PRO A 306 4.61 -22.09 -0.11
CA PRO A 306 3.31 -21.47 -0.31
C PRO A 306 3.07 -20.36 0.71
N PHE A 307 2.71 -19.17 0.24
CA PHE A 307 2.54 -18.00 1.10
C PHE A 307 1.40 -18.16 2.12
N SER A 308 0.45 -19.08 1.89
CA SER A 308 -0.54 -19.51 2.88
C SER A 308 0.07 -20.00 4.21
N GLU A 309 1.33 -20.45 4.16
CA GLU A 309 2.08 -20.94 5.33
C GLU A 309 2.28 -19.86 6.41
N ILE A 310 2.20 -18.57 6.08
CA ILE A 310 2.24 -17.50 7.10
C ILE A 310 1.09 -17.63 8.12
N LEU A 311 -0.01 -18.30 7.76
CA LEU A 311 -1.14 -18.60 8.65
C LEU A 311 -1.15 -20.06 9.09
N THR A 312 -0.81 -21.00 8.20
CA THR A 312 -0.95 -22.43 8.49
C THR A 312 0.25 -23.06 9.16
N ALA A 313 1.36 -22.34 9.30
CA ALA A 313 2.56 -22.83 9.98
C ALA A 313 2.21 -23.31 11.40
N ASP A 314 2.59 -24.55 11.71
CA ASP A 314 2.52 -25.14 13.04
C ASP A 314 3.76 -24.81 13.89
N TYR A 315 4.47 -23.75 13.51
CA TYR A 315 5.71 -23.28 14.10
C TYR A 315 5.77 -21.74 14.06
N MET A 316 6.72 -21.20 14.81
CA MET A 316 7.21 -19.83 14.68
C MET A 316 8.68 -19.85 14.27
N VAL A 317 9.22 -18.70 13.85
CA VAL A 317 10.65 -18.59 13.59
C VAL A 317 11.37 -17.88 14.73
N VAL A 318 12.57 -18.35 15.04
CA VAL A 318 13.47 -17.78 16.05
C VAL A 318 14.88 -17.67 15.51
N ASN A 319 15.63 -16.73 16.05
CA ASN A 319 17.08 -16.63 15.89
C ASN A 319 17.80 -17.10 17.17
N PRO A 320 19.15 -17.14 17.20
CA PRO A 320 19.90 -17.62 18.38
C PRO A 320 19.58 -16.87 19.69
N PHE A 321 19.10 -15.63 19.60
CA PHE A 321 18.82 -14.77 20.74
C PHE A 321 17.39 -14.96 21.26
N SER A 322 16.38 -14.95 20.38
CA SER A 322 14.98 -15.19 20.72
C SER A 322 14.70 -16.65 21.11
N ALA A 323 15.46 -17.61 20.58
CA ALA A 323 15.36 -19.01 21.01
C ALA A 323 15.63 -19.17 22.51
N LYS A 324 16.60 -18.43 23.05
CA LYS A 324 16.94 -18.40 24.48
C LYS A 324 15.83 -17.73 25.31
N VAL A 325 15.24 -16.64 24.81
CA VAL A 325 14.09 -15.96 25.44
C VAL A 325 12.94 -16.95 25.63
N TYR A 326 12.58 -17.66 24.56
CA TYR A 326 11.48 -18.63 24.55
C TYR A 326 11.81 -19.97 25.20
N GLY A 327 13.07 -20.19 25.59
CA GLY A 327 13.53 -21.46 26.16
C GLY A 327 13.38 -22.66 25.22
N VAL A 328 13.37 -22.42 23.90
CA VAL A 328 13.27 -23.46 22.88
C VAL A 328 14.64 -23.96 22.48
N ASN A 329 14.76 -25.27 22.25
CA ASN A 329 15.98 -25.88 21.77
C ASN A 329 15.99 -25.89 20.24
N ALA A 330 16.62 -24.88 19.65
CA ALA A 330 16.85 -24.76 18.21
C ALA A 330 18.35 -24.98 17.90
N SER A 331 18.69 -25.30 16.65
CA SER A 331 20.08 -25.50 16.21
C SER A 331 20.42 -24.47 15.15
N PHE A 332 21.58 -23.84 15.30
CA PHE A 332 22.07 -22.77 14.44
C PHE A 332 23.45 -23.13 13.88
N GLU A 333 23.76 -22.66 12.68
CA GLU A 333 25.10 -22.73 12.09
C GLU A 333 26.05 -21.77 12.82
N ASP A 334 25.57 -20.57 13.16
CA ASP A 334 26.28 -19.57 13.96
C ASP A 334 25.39 -19.05 15.11
N GLU A 335 25.72 -19.45 16.34
CA GLU A 335 25.05 -19.02 17.56
C GLU A 335 25.17 -17.51 17.86
N TYR A 336 25.95 -16.77 17.07
CA TYR A 336 26.14 -15.33 17.17
C TYR A 336 25.54 -14.53 16.01
N ASP A 337 24.95 -15.18 14.99
CA ASP A 337 24.32 -14.48 13.88
C ASP A 337 22.86 -14.11 14.22
N PRO A 338 22.53 -12.82 14.45
CA PRO A 338 21.16 -12.40 14.72
C PRO A 338 20.23 -12.54 13.51
N ASN A 339 20.77 -12.80 12.31
CA ASN A 339 20.03 -12.94 11.06
C ASN A 339 19.84 -14.40 10.63
N GLU A 340 20.32 -15.37 11.40
CA GLU A 340 19.99 -16.77 11.20
C GLU A 340 18.63 -17.08 11.83
N TRP A 341 17.64 -17.47 11.02
CA TRP A 341 16.28 -17.75 11.47
C TRP A 341 15.92 -19.21 11.17
N VAL A 342 15.42 -19.92 12.17
CA VAL A 342 15.02 -21.32 12.09
C VAL A 342 13.65 -21.54 12.72
N GLU A 343 12.99 -22.62 12.34
CA GLU A 343 11.69 -23.00 12.88
C GLU A 343 11.82 -23.47 14.34
N ALA A 344 10.88 -23.06 15.18
CA ALA A 344 10.74 -23.54 16.54
C ALA A 344 9.26 -23.69 16.93
N ARG A 345 9.01 -24.58 17.90
CA ARG A 345 7.67 -24.85 18.44
C ARG A 345 7.67 -24.62 19.94
N LEU A 346 6.80 -23.73 20.40
CA LEU A 346 6.53 -23.54 21.82
C LEU A 346 5.69 -24.71 22.37
N PRO A 347 6.13 -25.39 23.45
CA PRO A 347 5.38 -26.50 24.02
C PRO A 347 3.97 -26.10 24.48
N GLY A 348 2.97 -26.91 24.15
CA GLY A 348 1.59 -26.69 24.60
C GLY A 348 0.83 -25.56 23.88
N ILE A 349 1.43 -24.95 22.85
CA ILE A 349 0.79 -23.91 22.04
C ILE A 349 0.40 -24.49 20.67
N PRO A 350 -0.88 -24.41 20.27
CA PRO A 350 -1.33 -24.75 18.93
C PRO A 350 -1.01 -23.59 17.98
N HIS A 351 0.16 -23.67 17.32
CA HIS A 351 0.63 -22.66 16.38
C HIS A 351 -0.25 -22.55 15.14
N ALA A 352 -0.44 -21.31 14.70
CA ALA A 352 -1.17 -20.89 13.50
C ALA A 352 -0.46 -19.67 12.88
N GLY A 353 0.83 -19.84 12.60
CA GLY A 353 1.73 -18.81 12.07
C GLY A 353 1.59 -17.46 12.77
N VAL A 354 1.34 -16.40 11.99
CA VAL A 354 1.22 -15.03 12.53
C VAL A 354 0.00 -14.84 13.45
N LEU A 355 -1.04 -15.68 13.35
CA LEU A 355 -2.23 -15.58 14.23
C LEU A 355 -1.92 -15.99 15.67
N SER A 356 -0.93 -16.86 15.87
CA SER A 356 -0.46 -17.30 17.20
C SER A 356 0.74 -16.50 17.72
N SER A 357 1.14 -15.41 17.05
CA SER A 357 2.23 -14.55 17.51
C SER A 357 1.85 -13.76 18.76
N HIS A 358 2.73 -13.77 19.76
CA HIS A 358 2.55 -13.01 21.00
C HIS A 358 2.52 -11.51 20.72
N MET A 359 3.39 -11.04 19.82
CA MET A 359 3.49 -9.63 19.48
C MET A 359 2.26 -9.16 18.69
N MET A 360 1.73 -9.98 17.79
CA MET A 360 0.49 -9.67 17.08
C MET A 360 -0.70 -9.57 18.05
N MET A 361 -0.81 -10.49 19.01
CA MET A 361 -1.89 -10.49 20.00
C MET A 361 -1.85 -9.30 20.96
N ASN A 362 -0.66 -8.85 21.32
CA ASN A 362 -0.47 -7.67 22.15
C ASN A 362 -0.67 -6.38 21.32
N ARG A 363 -0.29 -6.39 20.04
CA ARG A 363 -0.49 -5.25 19.14
C ARG A 363 -1.97 -4.98 18.85
N PHE A 364 -2.76 -6.05 18.79
CA PHE A 364 -4.20 -6.03 18.60
C PHE A 364 -4.89 -6.64 19.82
N PRO A 365 -4.97 -5.89 20.93
CA PRO A 365 -5.38 -6.43 22.21
C PRO A 365 -6.87 -6.79 22.24
N THR A 366 -7.20 -7.68 23.18
CA THR A 366 -8.56 -8.01 23.57
C THR A 366 -8.87 -7.42 24.95
N THR A 367 -10.15 -7.20 25.25
CA THR A 367 -10.61 -6.74 26.56
C THR A 367 -11.87 -7.50 26.98
N PRO A 368 -12.27 -7.46 28.26
CA PRO A 368 -13.51 -8.12 28.72
C PRO A 368 -14.78 -7.69 27.97
N THR A 369 -14.78 -6.49 27.36
CA THR A 369 -15.91 -5.96 26.58
C THR A 369 -15.77 -6.22 25.08
N ASN A 370 -14.56 -6.15 24.53
CA ASN A 370 -14.31 -6.40 23.12
C ASN A 370 -14.34 -7.90 22.77
N ARG A 371 -13.91 -8.78 23.70
CA ARG A 371 -13.96 -10.25 23.57
C ARG A 371 -13.44 -10.74 22.20
N ASN A 372 -12.21 -10.36 21.86
CA ASN A 372 -11.48 -10.68 20.62
C ASN A 372 -12.02 -10.07 19.31
N ARG A 373 -13.06 -9.23 19.34
CA ARG A 373 -13.59 -8.56 18.13
C ARG A 373 -12.55 -7.67 17.42
N HIS A 374 -11.59 -7.11 18.14
CA HIS A 374 -10.50 -6.35 17.54
C HIS A 374 -9.53 -7.25 16.75
N ARG A 375 -9.14 -8.40 17.33
CA ARG A 375 -8.34 -9.42 16.63
C ARG A 375 -9.08 -9.94 15.40
N SER A 376 -10.37 -10.24 15.55
CA SER A 376 -11.26 -10.64 14.44
C SER A 376 -11.30 -9.60 13.32
N ARG A 377 -11.54 -8.32 13.64
CA ARG A 377 -11.47 -7.22 12.65
C ARG A 377 -10.15 -7.25 11.87
N LYS A 378 -9.03 -7.43 12.57
CA LYS A 378 -7.70 -7.40 11.96
C LYS A 378 -7.43 -8.63 11.08
N VAL A 379 -7.99 -9.79 11.42
CA VAL A 379 -7.99 -10.96 10.52
C VAL A 379 -8.68 -10.65 9.19
N PHE A 380 -9.87 -10.03 9.23
CA PHE A 380 -10.58 -9.65 8.01
C PHE A 380 -9.83 -8.61 7.17
N GLU A 381 -9.24 -7.63 7.84
CA GLU A 381 -8.46 -6.56 7.22
C GLU A 381 -7.19 -7.09 6.54
N PHE A 382 -6.47 -8.00 7.19
CA PHE A 382 -5.15 -8.45 6.73
C PHE A 382 -5.19 -9.64 5.78
N PHE A 383 -6.16 -10.55 5.95
CA PHE A 383 -6.12 -11.85 5.28
C PHE A 383 -7.37 -12.16 4.46
N LEU A 384 -8.35 -11.24 4.41
CA LEU A 384 -9.60 -11.45 3.68
C LEU A 384 -10.06 -10.21 2.91
N ALA A 385 -9.19 -9.21 2.71
CA ALA A 385 -9.50 -8.00 1.93
C ALA A 385 -10.82 -7.31 2.35
N THR A 386 -11.25 -7.47 3.61
CA THR A 386 -12.59 -7.07 4.08
C THR A 386 -12.48 -5.99 5.15
N ASP A 387 -13.06 -4.81 4.89
CA ASP A 387 -13.18 -3.75 5.88
C ASP A 387 -14.51 -3.89 6.65
N VAL A 388 -14.47 -4.64 7.76
CA VAL A 388 -15.68 -4.94 8.55
C VAL A 388 -16.36 -3.70 9.13
N GLN A 389 -15.69 -2.54 9.18
CA GLN A 389 -16.29 -1.30 9.67
C GLN A 389 -17.22 -0.65 8.65
N ARG A 390 -17.11 -1.02 7.38
CA ARG A 390 -17.94 -0.49 6.28
C ARG A 390 -19.14 -1.35 5.94
N LEU A 391 -19.23 -2.54 6.52
CA LEU A 391 -20.37 -3.45 6.33
C LEU A 391 -21.72 -2.86 6.78
N GLY A 392 -21.74 -1.74 7.51
CA GLY A 392 -22.97 -1.06 7.92
C GLY A 392 -22.88 0.46 7.71
N ASP A 393 -23.60 0.96 6.72
CA ASP A 393 -23.56 2.38 6.34
C ASP A 393 -24.66 3.19 7.04
N ARG A 394 -24.63 3.27 8.39
CA ARG A 394 -25.62 4.05 9.16
C ARG A 394 -25.06 4.61 10.48
N PRO A 395 -25.33 5.89 10.81
CA PRO A 395 -25.16 6.36 12.18
C PRO A 395 -26.14 5.61 13.10
N ILE A 396 -25.61 4.76 13.97
CA ILE A 396 -26.37 4.10 15.03
C ILE A 396 -26.50 5.12 16.17
N ASP A 397 -27.73 5.49 16.53
CA ASP A 397 -27.98 6.25 17.76
C ASP A 397 -27.97 5.28 18.95
N PRO A 398 -26.91 5.27 19.78
CA PRO A 398 -26.80 4.35 20.89
C PRO A 398 -27.88 4.58 21.97
N THR A 399 -28.54 5.76 21.98
CA THR A 399 -29.60 6.07 22.95
C THR A 399 -30.92 5.35 22.63
N ASN A 400 -31.08 4.87 21.41
CA ASN A 400 -32.27 4.13 20.97
C ASN A 400 -32.13 2.60 21.11
N ILE A 401 -30.98 2.11 21.57
CA ILE A 401 -30.74 0.68 21.78
C ILE A 401 -31.33 0.28 23.14
N GLN A 402 -32.51 -0.37 23.10
CA GLN A 402 -33.21 -0.87 24.30
C GLN A 402 -33.13 -2.41 24.43
N ASP A 403 -32.57 -3.09 23.43
CA ASP A 403 -32.49 -4.55 23.38
C ASP A 403 -31.51 -5.11 24.41
N PHE A 404 -31.92 -6.19 25.09
CA PHE A 404 -31.00 -7.00 25.86
C PHE A 404 -30.09 -7.77 24.88
N ASN A 405 -28.78 -7.49 24.92
CA ASN A 405 -27.78 -8.00 23.99
C ASN A 405 -28.06 -7.64 22.50
N PRO A 406 -27.85 -6.37 22.11
CA PRO A 406 -28.13 -5.91 20.76
C PRO A 406 -27.29 -6.64 19.70
N THR A 407 -26.09 -7.10 20.04
CA THR A 407 -25.20 -7.82 19.10
C THR A 407 -25.76 -9.14 18.59
N MET A 408 -26.70 -9.74 19.34
CA MET A 408 -27.40 -10.97 18.98
C MET A 408 -28.79 -10.72 18.38
N ASN A 409 -29.46 -9.66 18.85
CA ASN A 409 -30.91 -9.51 18.68
C ASN A 409 -31.32 -8.29 17.87
N ASN A 410 -30.49 -7.25 17.78
CA ASN A 410 -30.79 -6.04 17.03
C ASN A 410 -30.29 -6.17 15.58
N PRO A 411 -31.17 -6.13 14.56
CA PRO A 411 -30.78 -6.27 13.15
C PRO A 411 -29.67 -5.33 12.70
N ASN A 412 -29.60 -4.11 13.26
CA ASN A 412 -28.56 -3.13 12.92
C ASN A 412 -27.19 -3.51 13.46
N CYS A 413 -27.12 -4.32 14.53
CA CYS A 413 -25.87 -4.79 15.11
C CYS A 413 -25.50 -6.18 14.60
N THR A 414 -26.48 -7.06 14.38
CA THR A 414 -26.22 -8.44 13.93
C THR A 414 -25.56 -8.51 12.57
N LEU A 415 -25.70 -7.48 11.73
CA LEU A 415 -25.07 -7.37 10.41
C LEU A 415 -23.55 -7.56 10.47
N CYS A 416 -22.87 -6.80 11.33
CA CYS A 416 -21.42 -6.96 11.50
C CYS A 416 -21.12 -8.11 12.47
N HIS A 417 -21.89 -8.25 13.55
CA HIS A 417 -21.59 -9.24 14.61
C HIS A 417 -21.72 -10.69 14.15
N ALA A 418 -22.58 -11.00 13.19
CA ALA A 418 -22.61 -12.33 12.59
C ALA A 418 -21.34 -12.70 11.83
N ILE A 419 -20.58 -11.71 11.36
CA ILE A 419 -19.32 -11.92 10.64
C ILE A 419 -18.14 -11.94 11.62
N ILE A 420 -18.08 -10.98 12.55
CA ILE A 420 -16.90 -10.82 13.41
C ILE A 420 -16.90 -11.70 14.66
N ASP A 421 -18.07 -12.01 15.25
CA ASP A 421 -18.13 -12.75 16.52
C ASP A 421 -17.65 -14.21 16.38
N PRO A 422 -17.99 -14.96 15.31
CA PRO A 422 -17.47 -16.31 15.11
C PRO A 422 -15.93 -16.35 15.05
N VAL A 423 -15.33 -15.45 14.27
CA VAL A 423 -13.86 -15.34 14.17
C VAL A 423 -13.26 -14.89 15.50
N ALA A 424 -13.92 -14.01 16.25
CA ALA A 424 -13.48 -13.65 17.59
C ALA A 424 -13.47 -14.86 18.55
N GLY A 425 -14.42 -15.77 18.35
CA GLY A 425 -14.53 -17.03 19.09
C GLY A 425 -13.37 -17.98 18.88
N THR A 426 -12.69 -17.97 17.73
CA THR A 426 -11.55 -18.88 17.50
C THR A 426 -10.32 -18.48 18.34
N PHE A 427 -10.26 -17.23 18.80
CA PHE A 427 -9.27 -16.71 19.74
C PHE A 427 -9.62 -16.99 21.21
N GLN A 428 -10.65 -17.79 21.52
CA GLN A 428 -11.14 -18.01 22.90
C GLN A 428 -10.09 -18.48 23.90
N ASN A 429 -9.05 -19.19 23.44
CA ASN A 429 -8.00 -19.73 24.29
C ASN A 429 -6.85 -18.73 24.54
N TRP A 430 -6.93 -17.52 24.02
CA TRP A 430 -5.86 -16.52 24.10
C TRP A 430 -6.30 -15.31 24.92
N ASP A 431 -5.60 -15.07 26.02
CA ASP A 431 -5.97 -14.01 26.96
C ASP A 431 -5.52 -12.60 26.51
N GLU A 432 -5.71 -11.62 27.40
CA GLU A 432 -5.36 -10.21 27.16
C GLU A 432 -3.85 -9.95 27.03
N LEU A 433 -3.01 -10.84 27.58
CA LEU A 433 -1.56 -10.80 27.47
C LEU A 433 -1.05 -11.63 26.27
N GLY A 434 -1.95 -12.25 25.52
CA GLY A 434 -1.59 -13.14 24.40
C GLY A 434 -1.06 -14.49 24.85
N ARG A 435 -1.37 -14.94 26.08
CA ARG A 435 -1.01 -16.28 26.56
C ARG A 435 -2.08 -17.29 26.16
N TYR A 436 -1.64 -18.50 25.83
CA TYR A 436 -2.56 -19.62 25.63
C TYR A 436 -3.07 -20.13 26.99
N ARG A 437 -4.31 -19.79 27.33
CA ARG A 437 -5.03 -20.11 28.56
C ARG A 437 -6.50 -20.43 28.24
N PRO A 438 -6.82 -21.68 27.83
CA PRO A 438 -8.20 -22.09 27.58
C PRO A 438 -9.11 -21.82 28.80
N PRO A 439 -10.23 -21.10 28.64
CA PRO A 439 -11.11 -20.76 29.76
C PRO A 439 -11.91 -21.97 30.24
N GLU A 440 -12.02 -22.19 31.55
CA GLU A 440 -12.80 -23.31 32.13
C GLU A 440 -14.26 -23.34 31.67
N GLY A 441 -14.85 -22.15 31.45
CA GLY A 441 -16.23 -21.98 30.99
C GLY A 441 -16.42 -22.06 29.47
N GLY A 442 -15.34 -22.19 28.70
CA GLY A 442 -15.37 -22.11 27.24
C GLY A 442 -15.78 -20.73 26.71
N TRP A 443 -16.27 -20.70 25.48
CA TRP A 443 -16.75 -19.48 24.83
C TRP A 443 -17.99 -18.87 25.50
N PHE A 444 -18.11 -17.56 25.37
CA PHE A 444 -19.24 -16.78 25.86
C PHE A 444 -20.57 -17.23 25.24
N THR A 445 -21.51 -17.68 26.06
CA THR A 445 -22.84 -18.18 25.63
C THR A 445 -23.80 -17.07 25.19
N ASP A 446 -23.48 -15.82 25.51
CA ASP A 446 -24.15 -14.61 25.04
C ASP A 446 -23.53 -14.05 23.75
N MET A 447 -22.59 -14.75 23.12
CA MET A 447 -22.05 -14.43 21.80
C MET A 447 -22.34 -15.54 20.79
N ARG A 448 -22.16 -15.22 19.51
CA ARG A 448 -22.25 -16.22 18.43
C ARG A 448 -21.16 -17.27 18.59
N PRO A 449 -21.42 -18.54 18.24
CA PRO A 449 -20.46 -19.61 18.43
C PRO A 449 -19.17 -19.37 17.62
N PRO A 450 -18.00 -19.85 18.09
CA PRO A 450 -16.76 -19.77 17.33
C PRO A 450 -16.90 -20.42 15.95
N GLY A 451 -16.31 -19.82 14.92
CA GLY A 451 -16.48 -20.28 13.55
C GLY A 451 -15.97 -19.29 12.50
N PHE A 452 -16.27 -19.59 11.24
CA PHE A 452 -15.94 -18.77 10.07
C PHE A 452 -17.03 -18.92 9.02
N GLY A 453 -17.61 -17.80 8.55
CA GLY A 453 -18.79 -17.85 7.68
C GLY A 453 -19.94 -18.62 8.33
N ASP A 454 -20.48 -19.60 7.60
CA ASP A 454 -21.53 -20.49 8.10
C ASP A 454 -20.99 -21.73 8.83
N GLU A 455 -19.66 -21.95 8.81
CA GLU A 455 -19.04 -23.08 9.50
C GLU A 455 -18.80 -22.77 10.97
N VAL A 456 -19.34 -23.62 11.84
CA VAL A 456 -19.09 -23.58 13.28
C VAL A 456 -17.85 -24.40 13.59
N LEU A 457 -16.96 -23.87 14.44
CA LEU A 457 -15.77 -24.57 14.93
C LEU A 457 -16.19 -25.90 15.59
N PRO A 458 -15.67 -27.05 15.12
CA PRO A 458 -15.97 -28.34 15.73
C PRO A 458 -15.53 -28.41 17.19
N ALA A 459 -16.35 -29.03 18.04
CA ALA A 459 -16.10 -29.11 19.49
C ALA A 459 -14.80 -29.85 19.86
N ASP A 460 -14.38 -30.81 19.03
CA ASP A 460 -13.11 -31.54 19.15
C ASP A 460 -11.89 -30.70 18.72
N GLN A 461 -12.11 -29.53 18.11
CA GLN A 461 -11.07 -28.59 17.68
C GLN A 461 -11.05 -27.30 18.51
N PHE A 462 -11.76 -27.24 19.64
CA PHE A 462 -11.77 -26.06 20.50
C PHE A 462 -10.38 -25.66 20.99
N ASP A 463 -9.48 -26.61 21.24
CA ASP A 463 -8.09 -26.32 21.57
C ASP A 463 -7.30 -25.76 20.36
N ALA A 464 -7.66 -26.17 19.14
CA ALA A 464 -6.99 -25.78 17.90
C ALA A 464 -7.78 -24.71 17.10
N GLY A 465 -8.44 -23.79 17.79
CA GLY A 465 -9.30 -22.77 17.15
C GLY A 465 -8.60 -21.91 16.10
N LEU A 466 -7.37 -21.43 16.37
CA LEU A 466 -6.59 -20.66 15.40
C LEU A 466 -6.06 -21.50 14.24
N PRO A 467 -5.47 -22.70 14.46
CA PRO A 467 -5.13 -23.59 13.36
C PRO A 467 -6.32 -23.89 12.44
N TRP A 468 -7.51 -24.15 13.01
CA TRP A 468 -8.72 -24.35 12.23
C TRP A 468 -9.09 -23.11 11.42
N LEU A 469 -9.09 -21.93 12.04
CA LEU A 469 -9.38 -20.66 11.35
C LEU A 469 -8.40 -20.41 10.20
N ALA A 470 -7.11 -20.66 10.40
CA ALA A 470 -6.09 -20.50 9.36
C ALA A 470 -6.42 -21.34 8.13
N GLN A 471 -6.84 -22.60 8.31
CA GLN A 471 -7.25 -23.47 7.20
C GLN A 471 -8.47 -22.94 6.45
N GLN A 472 -9.42 -22.31 7.14
CA GLN A 472 -10.60 -21.70 6.53
C GLN A 472 -10.22 -20.46 5.71
N ILE A 473 -9.35 -19.60 6.24
CA ILE A 473 -8.91 -18.38 5.57
C ILE A 473 -8.18 -18.70 4.27
N VAL A 474 -7.23 -19.65 4.27
CA VAL A 474 -6.42 -19.94 3.08
C VAL A 474 -7.19 -20.66 1.97
N GLN A 475 -8.37 -21.21 2.29
CA GLN A 475 -9.32 -21.78 1.31
C GLN A 475 -10.28 -20.73 0.76
N ASP A 476 -10.40 -19.57 1.42
CA ASP A 476 -11.26 -18.47 0.99
C ASP A 476 -10.59 -17.69 -0.15
N PRO A 477 -11.28 -17.44 -1.29
CA PRO A 477 -10.73 -16.67 -2.40
C PRO A 477 -10.23 -15.27 -2.01
N ARG A 478 -10.79 -14.68 -0.95
CA ARG A 478 -10.37 -13.38 -0.42
C ARG A 478 -8.95 -13.37 0.14
N PHE A 479 -8.39 -14.52 0.51
CA PHE A 479 -7.00 -14.59 0.94
C PHE A 479 -6.06 -14.17 -0.19
N ALA A 480 -6.26 -14.72 -1.38
CA ALA A 480 -5.48 -14.35 -2.56
C ALA A 480 -5.65 -12.85 -2.88
N ALA A 481 -6.89 -12.35 -2.84
CA ALA A 481 -7.18 -10.92 -3.05
C ALA A 481 -6.46 -10.02 -2.02
N SER A 482 -6.43 -10.41 -0.74
CA SER A 482 -5.75 -9.63 0.30
C SER A 482 -4.25 -9.50 0.08
N VAL A 483 -3.61 -10.55 -0.44
CA VAL A 483 -2.17 -10.53 -0.75
C VAL A 483 -1.91 -9.60 -1.92
N VAL A 484 -2.74 -9.65 -2.96
CA VAL A 484 -2.67 -8.71 -4.10
C VAL A 484 -2.85 -7.27 -3.62
N HIS A 485 -3.84 -6.99 -2.77
CA HIS A 485 -4.10 -5.67 -2.21
C HIS A 485 -2.91 -5.12 -1.41
N ILE A 486 -2.34 -5.93 -0.52
CA ILE A 486 -1.19 -5.55 0.31
C ILE A 486 0.03 -5.28 -0.57
N MET A 487 0.31 -6.14 -1.55
CA MET A 487 1.43 -5.97 -2.48
C MET A 487 1.24 -4.79 -3.43
N PHE A 488 0.03 -4.58 -3.94
CA PHE A 488 -0.28 -3.43 -4.78
C PHE A 488 0.02 -2.14 -4.01
N LYS A 489 -0.57 -1.95 -2.83
CA LYS A 489 -0.29 -0.78 -1.99
C LYS A 489 1.18 -0.68 -1.60
N GLY A 490 1.82 -1.80 -1.30
CA GLY A 490 3.24 -1.86 -0.97
C GLY A 490 4.14 -1.37 -2.11
N LEU A 491 3.77 -1.64 -3.37
CA LEU A 491 4.56 -1.32 -4.55
C LEU A 491 4.19 0.04 -5.18
N SER A 492 2.91 0.33 -5.33
CA SER A 492 2.38 1.57 -5.94
C SER A 492 2.17 2.70 -4.92
N GLY A 493 1.99 2.38 -3.64
CA GLY A 493 1.59 3.35 -2.61
C GLY A 493 0.12 3.75 -2.68
N GLN A 494 -0.65 3.22 -3.63
CA GLN A 494 -2.07 3.49 -3.80
C GLN A 494 -2.92 2.46 -3.06
N ASP A 495 -4.02 2.91 -2.47
CA ASP A 495 -5.01 1.99 -1.93
C ASP A 495 -5.76 1.28 -3.07
N PRO A 496 -6.00 -0.04 -2.97
CA PRO A 496 -6.94 -0.72 -3.86
C PRO A 496 -8.28 0.01 -3.92
N LEU A 497 -8.79 0.20 -5.13
CA LEU A 497 -10.09 0.80 -5.38
C LEU A 497 -11.17 -0.04 -4.70
N ARG A 498 -12.21 0.66 -4.27
CA ARG A 498 -13.39 0.07 -3.67
C ARG A 498 -14.60 0.45 -4.52
N GLU A 499 -15.60 -0.41 -4.52
CA GLU A 499 -16.85 -0.12 -5.22
C GLU A 499 -17.45 1.19 -4.67
N PRO A 500 -17.76 2.17 -5.55
CA PRO A 500 -18.42 3.38 -5.13
C PRO A 500 -19.82 3.10 -4.59
N THR A 501 -20.16 3.65 -3.42
CA THR A 501 -21.48 3.47 -2.81
C THR A 501 -22.41 4.69 -2.97
N ASP A 502 -21.85 5.87 -3.25
CA ASP A 502 -22.61 7.10 -3.45
C ASP A 502 -23.04 7.26 -4.92
N THR A 503 -24.22 6.74 -5.25
CA THR A 503 -24.82 6.83 -6.59
C THR A 503 -25.18 8.27 -7.01
N SER A 504 -25.13 9.23 -6.08
CA SER A 504 -25.42 10.64 -6.38
C SER A 504 -24.18 11.46 -6.75
N ALA A 505 -22.98 10.89 -6.62
CA ALA A 505 -21.73 11.55 -6.98
C ALA A 505 -21.63 11.76 -8.51
N GLU A 506 -21.15 12.93 -8.93
CA GLU A 506 -21.01 13.28 -10.35
C GLU A 506 -20.03 12.36 -11.10
N ASP A 507 -19.04 11.85 -10.38
CA ASP A 507 -18.01 10.93 -10.88
C ASP A 507 -18.33 9.45 -10.60
N TYR A 508 -19.54 9.12 -10.14
CA TYR A 508 -19.93 7.76 -9.75
C TYR A 508 -19.63 6.74 -10.84
N LEU A 509 -20.09 6.97 -12.08
CA LEU A 509 -19.89 6.05 -13.20
C LEU A 509 -18.40 5.87 -13.56
N ALA A 510 -17.62 6.96 -13.54
CA ALA A 510 -16.19 6.90 -13.81
C ALA A 510 -15.44 6.07 -12.75
N ARG A 511 -15.80 6.23 -11.47
CA ARG A 511 -15.22 5.44 -10.38
C ARG A 511 -15.66 3.97 -10.42
N VAL A 512 -16.89 3.69 -10.85
CA VAL A 512 -17.37 2.32 -11.04
C VAL A 512 -16.53 1.63 -12.12
N ARG A 513 -16.32 2.29 -13.26
CA ARG A 513 -15.48 1.78 -14.35
C ARG A 513 -14.03 1.56 -13.91
N ALA A 514 -13.43 2.52 -13.20
CA ALA A 514 -12.08 2.37 -12.69
C ALA A 514 -11.94 1.19 -11.70
N PHE A 515 -12.95 1.02 -10.83
CA PHE A 515 -12.99 -0.10 -9.89
C PHE A 515 -13.12 -1.46 -10.60
N GLU A 516 -13.94 -1.56 -11.65
CA GLU A 516 -14.12 -2.80 -12.43
C GLU A 516 -12.81 -3.26 -13.04
N VAL A 517 -12.16 -2.37 -13.80
CA VAL A 517 -10.91 -2.69 -14.50
C VAL A 517 -9.82 -3.11 -13.51
N GLN A 518 -9.72 -2.41 -12.37
CA GLN A 518 -8.77 -2.82 -11.34
C GLN A 518 -9.13 -4.17 -10.71
N SER A 519 -10.42 -4.41 -10.45
CA SER A 519 -10.89 -5.66 -9.83
C SER A 519 -10.67 -6.86 -10.74
N GLU A 520 -10.87 -6.70 -12.05
CA GLU A 520 -10.59 -7.71 -13.07
C GLU A 520 -9.09 -8.06 -13.08
N ILE A 521 -8.22 -7.05 -13.22
CA ILE A 521 -6.76 -7.22 -13.19
C ILE A 521 -6.32 -7.89 -11.87
N PHE A 522 -6.84 -7.44 -10.73
CA PHE A 522 -6.49 -8.03 -9.43
C PHE A 522 -7.02 -9.46 -9.28
N GLY A 523 -8.19 -9.77 -9.83
CA GLY A 523 -8.75 -11.11 -9.91
C GLY A 523 -7.85 -12.06 -10.72
N GLU A 524 -7.34 -11.61 -11.86
CA GLU A 524 -6.39 -12.38 -12.66
C GLU A 524 -5.07 -12.65 -11.93
N ILE A 525 -4.53 -11.65 -11.24
CA ILE A 525 -3.32 -11.80 -10.43
C ILE A 525 -3.56 -12.77 -9.28
N ALA A 526 -4.71 -12.68 -8.61
CA ALA A 526 -5.10 -13.60 -7.55
C ALA A 526 -5.24 -15.04 -8.08
N ASN A 527 -5.77 -15.23 -9.29
CA ASN A 527 -5.84 -16.55 -9.94
C ASN A 527 -4.43 -17.10 -10.20
N LYS A 528 -3.54 -16.31 -10.82
CA LYS A 528 -2.14 -16.71 -11.06
C LYS A 528 -1.40 -17.04 -9.76
N PHE A 529 -1.67 -16.31 -8.68
CA PHE A 529 -1.12 -16.59 -7.36
C PHE A 529 -1.54 -17.96 -6.84
N ARG A 530 -2.83 -18.29 -6.91
CA ARG A 530 -3.33 -19.64 -6.54
C ARG A 530 -2.74 -20.74 -7.43
N ASP A 531 -2.69 -20.51 -8.74
CA ASP A 531 -2.17 -21.48 -9.72
C ASP A 531 -0.68 -21.75 -9.53
N SER A 532 0.05 -20.79 -8.98
CA SER A 532 1.46 -20.89 -8.62
C SER A 532 1.73 -21.60 -7.27
N ASP A 533 0.71 -22.21 -6.66
CA ASP A 533 0.77 -22.74 -5.29
C ASP A 533 1.14 -21.66 -4.27
N TYR A 534 0.55 -20.48 -4.42
CA TYR A 534 0.75 -19.30 -3.57
C TYR A 534 2.20 -18.77 -3.54
N ASP A 535 2.92 -18.71 -4.67
CA ASP A 535 4.22 -18.01 -4.72
C ASP A 535 4.03 -16.48 -4.76
N LEU A 536 4.40 -15.78 -3.67
CA LEU A 536 4.29 -14.32 -3.56
C LEU A 536 5.03 -13.58 -4.68
N ARG A 537 6.13 -14.15 -5.21
CA ARG A 537 6.93 -13.54 -6.28
C ARG A 537 6.14 -13.40 -7.57
N VAL A 538 5.16 -14.29 -7.82
CA VAL A 538 4.25 -14.18 -8.96
C VAL A 538 3.40 -12.92 -8.84
N VAL A 539 2.80 -12.66 -7.68
CA VAL A 539 2.00 -11.44 -7.43
C VAL A 539 2.82 -10.18 -7.72
N ILE A 540 4.07 -10.13 -7.24
CA ILE A 540 4.95 -8.98 -7.43
C ILE A 540 5.26 -8.77 -8.91
N LYS A 541 5.64 -9.82 -9.65
CA LYS A 541 5.95 -9.73 -11.07
C LYS A 541 4.74 -9.28 -11.89
N GLU A 542 3.57 -9.83 -11.60
CA GLU A 542 2.35 -9.44 -12.33
C GLU A 542 1.97 -7.98 -12.04
N ILE A 543 2.02 -7.53 -10.79
CA ILE A 543 1.78 -6.11 -10.44
C ILE A 543 2.74 -5.18 -11.19
N VAL A 544 4.05 -5.51 -11.21
CA VAL A 544 5.07 -4.70 -11.90
C VAL A 544 4.79 -4.55 -13.40
N LYS A 545 4.12 -5.53 -14.02
CA LYS A 545 3.77 -5.50 -15.45
C LYS A 545 2.48 -4.73 -15.75
N THR A 546 1.64 -4.47 -14.74
CA THR A 546 0.35 -3.78 -14.93
C THR A 546 0.51 -2.33 -15.41
N PRO A 547 -0.50 -1.78 -16.11
CA PRO A 547 -0.58 -0.36 -16.40
C PRO A 547 -0.53 0.52 -15.15
N TYR A 548 -1.14 0.11 -14.02
CA TYR A 548 -1.09 0.87 -12.77
C TYR A 548 0.34 1.08 -12.24
N TYR A 549 1.21 0.08 -12.37
CA TYR A 549 2.61 0.22 -11.95
C TYR A 549 3.49 0.96 -12.96
N ARG A 550 3.04 1.06 -14.23
CA ARG A 550 3.84 1.56 -15.36
C ARG A 550 3.36 2.89 -15.94
N ALA A 551 2.18 3.39 -15.58
CA ALA A 551 1.62 4.65 -16.09
C ALA A 551 2.46 5.89 -15.74
N ALA A 552 3.34 6.32 -16.64
CA ALA A 552 4.26 7.44 -16.44
C ALA A 552 3.65 8.80 -16.77
N ASN A 553 2.75 8.84 -17.75
CA ASN A 553 2.09 10.05 -18.20
C ASN A 553 0.78 9.71 -18.93
N ALA A 554 0.03 10.71 -19.36
CA ALA A 554 -1.11 10.54 -20.23
C ALA A 554 -1.12 11.61 -21.34
N GLU A 555 -1.72 11.27 -22.48
CA GLU A 555 -2.14 12.24 -23.48
C GLU A 555 -3.15 13.24 -22.86
N PRO A 556 -3.36 14.43 -23.46
CA PRO A 556 -4.33 15.40 -22.94
C PRO A 556 -5.70 14.78 -22.68
N LEU A 557 -6.12 14.75 -21.42
CA LEU A 557 -7.37 14.14 -20.97
C LEU A 557 -8.51 15.15 -21.00
N ASP A 558 -9.70 14.71 -21.41
CA ASP A 558 -10.94 15.45 -21.15
C ASP A 558 -11.41 15.25 -19.70
N GLU A 559 -12.47 15.98 -19.28
CA GLU A 559 -12.95 15.96 -17.89
C GLU A 559 -13.41 14.56 -17.45
N THR A 560 -14.08 13.81 -18.32
CA THR A 560 -14.57 12.47 -18.00
C THR A 560 -13.41 11.48 -17.87
N ARG A 561 -12.47 11.53 -18.80
CA ARG A 561 -11.29 10.65 -18.80
C ARG A 561 -10.36 10.94 -17.63
N ALA A 562 -10.23 12.20 -17.23
CA ALA A 562 -9.47 12.60 -16.06
C ALA A 562 -10.06 12.01 -14.76
N LEU A 563 -11.39 11.84 -14.68
CA LEU A 563 -12.05 11.19 -13.54
C LEU A 563 -11.82 9.68 -13.53
N GLU A 564 -11.88 9.02 -14.70
CA GLU A 564 -11.62 7.58 -14.82
C GLU A 564 -10.17 7.22 -14.45
N LEU A 565 -9.21 8.02 -14.92
CA LEU A 565 -7.78 7.79 -14.72
C LEU A 565 -7.23 8.46 -13.45
N ALA A 566 -8.08 9.02 -12.59
CA ALA A 566 -7.64 9.77 -11.40
C ALA A 566 -6.71 8.95 -10.49
N GLU A 567 -6.91 7.64 -10.45
CA GLU A 567 -6.16 6.69 -9.61
C GLU A 567 -5.10 5.91 -10.43
N VAL A 568 -4.88 6.29 -11.70
CA VAL A 568 -3.86 5.70 -12.57
C VAL A 568 -2.64 6.62 -12.61
N GLY A 569 -1.50 6.13 -12.14
CA GLY A 569 -0.25 6.88 -12.20
C GLY A 569 0.85 6.26 -11.36
N THR A 570 2.09 6.49 -11.79
CA THR A 570 3.26 5.88 -11.14
C THR A 570 3.84 6.68 -10.00
N GLY A 571 3.60 7.99 -9.93
CA GLY A 571 4.33 8.90 -9.05
C GLY A 571 3.99 8.71 -7.57
N ARG A 572 4.65 7.78 -6.89
CA ARG A 572 4.57 7.63 -5.44
C ARG A 572 5.72 8.35 -4.77
N LEU A 573 5.42 9.18 -3.78
CA LEU A 573 6.46 9.70 -2.89
C LEU A 573 7.17 8.54 -2.17
N LEU A 574 8.49 8.47 -2.33
CA LEU A 574 9.31 7.42 -1.72
C LEU A 574 9.21 7.49 -0.19
N THR A 575 9.08 6.32 0.45
CA THR A 575 9.18 6.27 1.91
C THR A 575 10.59 6.65 2.37
N PRO A 576 10.78 7.04 3.64
CA PRO A 576 12.12 7.35 4.14
C PRO A 576 13.11 6.21 3.92
N GLU A 577 12.67 4.96 4.09
CA GLU A 577 13.48 3.76 3.86
C GLU A 577 13.90 3.62 2.39
N GLN A 578 12.97 3.84 1.45
CA GLN A 578 13.25 3.77 0.02
C GLN A 578 14.13 4.93 -0.46
N LEU A 579 13.86 6.16 -0.01
CA LEU A 579 14.64 7.34 -0.36
C LEU A 579 16.08 7.22 0.16
N HIS A 580 16.27 6.75 1.40
CA HIS A 580 17.59 6.48 1.95
C HIS A 580 18.40 5.53 1.04
N ARG A 581 17.81 4.41 0.64
CA ARG A 581 18.47 3.44 -0.27
C ARG A 581 18.73 4.04 -1.65
N LYS A 582 17.79 4.82 -2.22
CA LYS A 582 17.98 5.52 -3.50
C LYS A 582 19.15 6.50 -3.44
N ILE A 583 19.28 7.29 -2.36
CA ILE A 583 20.41 8.21 -2.17
C ILE A 583 21.73 7.43 -2.19
N GLN A 584 21.83 6.33 -1.43
CA GLN A 584 23.05 5.53 -1.38
C GLN A 584 23.35 4.83 -2.72
N ALA A 585 22.32 4.32 -3.41
CA ALA A 585 22.48 3.68 -4.71
C ALA A 585 23.01 4.67 -5.77
N VAL A 586 22.43 5.87 -5.80
CA VAL A 586 22.77 6.90 -6.79
C VAL A 586 24.11 7.56 -6.46
N THR A 587 24.33 7.99 -5.23
CA THR A 587 25.50 8.80 -4.85
C THR A 587 26.67 7.98 -4.31
N GLY A 588 26.41 6.76 -3.83
CA GLY A 588 27.39 5.95 -3.12
C GLY A 588 27.50 6.22 -1.62
N TYR A 589 26.79 7.21 -1.11
CA TYR A 589 26.85 7.60 0.30
C TYR A 589 25.45 7.76 0.87
N PRO A 590 25.19 7.31 2.12
CA PRO A 590 23.94 7.58 2.80
C PRO A 590 23.85 9.02 3.30
N TRP A 591 22.62 9.51 3.54
CA TRP A 591 22.42 10.81 4.18
C TRP A 591 22.55 10.70 5.71
N ARG A 592 23.82 10.72 6.15
CA ARG A 592 24.26 10.82 7.55
C ARG A 592 25.64 11.45 7.63
N ARG A 593 26.00 11.94 8.82
CA ARG A 593 27.21 12.75 9.05
C ARG A 593 28.52 12.04 8.71
N ASP A 594 28.68 10.81 9.19
CA ASP A 594 29.87 9.96 9.04
C ASP A 594 29.44 8.48 9.05
N ALA A 595 30.38 7.55 8.83
CA ALA A 595 30.06 6.13 8.67
C ALA A 595 29.51 5.44 9.93
N ASP A 596 29.72 6.02 11.11
CA ASP A 596 29.27 5.47 12.39
C ASP A 596 28.01 6.17 12.93
N SER A 597 27.53 7.21 12.24
CA SER A 597 26.32 7.95 12.62
C SER A 597 25.03 7.25 12.17
N ASP A 598 23.92 7.64 12.80
CA ASP A 598 22.58 7.20 12.42
C ASP A 598 22.15 7.79 11.07
N ASP A 599 21.40 6.98 10.31
CA ASP A 599 20.79 7.39 9.05
C ASP A 599 19.60 8.30 9.31
N TYR A 600 19.69 9.56 8.87
CA TYR A 600 18.71 10.58 9.25
C TYR A 600 17.28 10.27 8.81
N LEU A 601 17.09 9.51 7.72
CA LEU A 601 15.77 9.08 7.24
C LEU A 601 15.26 7.81 7.93
N LEU A 602 16.12 7.03 8.58
CA LEU A 602 15.75 5.78 9.25
C LEU A 602 15.59 5.94 10.76
N ASP A 603 16.10 7.04 11.31
CA ASP A 603 16.06 7.34 12.74
C ASP A 603 14.80 8.14 13.13
N LEU A 604 14.14 7.69 14.20
CA LEU A 604 12.96 8.31 14.80
C LEU A 604 13.27 9.64 15.52
N ASP A 605 14.51 9.85 15.97
CA ASP A 605 14.97 11.10 16.57
C ASP A 605 15.35 12.17 15.51
N TRP A 606 15.40 11.77 14.23
CA TRP A 606 15.71 12.65 13.10
C TRP A 606 14.50 12.88 12.17
N TYR A 607 14.58 12.41 10.92
CA TYR A 607 13.66 12.80 9.85
C TYR A 607 12.71 11.67 9.41
N ARG A 608 12.78 10.47 10.00
CA ARG A 608 11.89 9.37 9.62
C ARG A 608 10.43 9.77 9.64
N ILE A 609 9.93 10.28 10.77
CA ILE A 609 8.53 10.71 10.90
C ILE A 609 8.25 11.96 10.08
N PHE A 610 9.16 12.94 10.06
CA PHE A 610 8.97 14.19 9.31
C PHE A 610 8.94 14.00 7.79
N TYR A 611 9.48 12.89 7.28
CA TYR A 611 9.45 12.50 5.88
C TYR A 611 8.41 11.39 5.57
N GLY A 612 7.45 11.16 6.48
CA GLY A 612 6.28 10.29 6.22
C GLY A 612 6.47 8.81 6.57
N GLY A 613 7.52 8.47 7.31
CA GLY A 613 7.67 7.16 7.96
C GLY A 613 6.74 6.96 9.14
N ILE A 614 6.80 5.76 9.72
CA ILE A 614 5.96 5.34 10.86
C ILE A 614 6.84 4.90 12.05
N ASP A 615 6.32 5.07 13.27
CA ASP A 615 6.89 4.48 14.48
C ASP A 615 6.16 3.17 14.88
N SER A 616 5.09 2.82 14.16
CA SER A 616 4.19 1.68 14.43
C SER A 616 3.44 1.76 15.78
N ASP A 617 3.63 2.84 16.54
CA ASP A 617 3.00 3.13 17.83
C ASP A 617 1.92 4.19 17.68
N THR A 618 2.35 5.45 17.55
CA THR A 618 1.48 6.64 17.51
C THR A 618 1.23 7.11 16.09
N VAL A 619 2.21 6.90 15.21
CA VAL A 619 2.14 7.12 13.77
C VAL A 619 2.12 5.75 13.11
N VAL A 620 0.92 5.31 12.75
CA VAL A 620 0.64 3.95 12.22
C VAL A 620 0.33 3.94 10.72
N THR A 621 0.25 5.10 10.10
CA THR A 621 -0.03 5.26 8.67
C THR A 621 0.99 6.22 8.07
N ARG A 622 1.53 5.86 6.91
CA ARG A 622 2.47 6.72 6.17
C ARG A 622 1.77 7.96 5.65
N ILE A 623 2.48 9.08 5.65
CA ILE A 623 2.06 10.29 4.94
C ILE A 623 2.59 10.17 3.52
N THR A 624 1.69 9.95 2.57
CA THR A 624 2.03 9.76 1.15
C THR A 624 1.87 11.05 0.33
N GLU A 625 1.15 12.04 0.87
CA GLU A 625 1.00 13.36 0.25
C GLU A 625 2.12 14.32 0.68
N PRO A 626 2.88 14.90 -0.27
CA PRO A 626 3.90 15.88 0.03
C PRO A 626 3.35 17.09 0.79
N ASN A 627 4.04 17.50 1.86
CA ASN A 627 3.72 18.71 2.61
C ASN A 627 4.96 19.60 2.81
N GLY A 628 4.76 20.80 3.37
CA GLY A 628 5.84 21.77 3.57
C GLY A 628 7.00 21.27 4.45
N ILE A 629 6.76 20.37 5.40
CA ILE A 629 7.83 19.78 6.22
C ILE A 629 8.68 18.85 5.34
N MET A 630 8.02 17.95 4.60
CA MET A 630 8.71 17.01 3.69
C MET A 630 9.53 17.74 2.63
N ALA A 631 9.00 18.83 2.06
CA ALA A 631 9.73 19.67 1.11
C ALA A 631 10.98 20.31 1.73
N ASN A 632 10.92 20.77 2.98
CA ASN A 632 12.09 21.30 3.69
C ASN A 632 13.12 20.21 4.01
N VAL A 633 12.67 19.01 4.39
CA VAL A 633 13.55 17.85 4.60
C VAL A 633 14.26 17.48 3.30
N ALA A 634 13.53 17.36 2.18
CA ALA A 634 14.10 17.08 0.87
C ALA A 634 15.10 18.16 0.42
N ALA A 635 14.78 19.44 0.62
CA ALA A 635 15.70 20.54 0.29
C ALA A 635 16.98 20.51 1.14
N ARG A 636 16.86 20.21 2.44
CA ARG A 636 18.03 20.04 3.32
C ARG A 636 18.87 18.84 2.90
N MET A 637 18.23 17.70 2.68
CA MET A 637 18.86 16.47 2.19
C MET A 637 19.63 16.73 0.90
N ALA A 638 18.98 17.31 -0.10
CA ALA A 638 19.59 17.61 -1.39
C ALA A 638 20.85 18.48 -1.24
N ASN A 639 20.80 19.49 -0.38
CA ASN A 639 21.96 20.37 -0.12
C ASN A 639 23.10 19.63 0.60
N GLU A 640 22.80 18.94 1.70
CA GLU A 640 23.79 18.24 2.52
C GLU A 640 24.44 17.08 1.74
N VAL A 641 23.64 16.24 1.08
CA VAL A 641 24.15 15.15 0.24
C VAL A 641 25.02 15.70 -0.89
N SER A 642 24.61 16.79 -1.56
CA SER A 642 25.43 17.40 -2.62
C SER A 642 26.78 17.90 -2.08
N CYS A 643 26.76 18.60 -0.95
CA CYS A 643 27.95 19.08 -0.25
C CYS A 643 28.89 17.91 0.10
N TRP A 644 28.35 16.84 0.68
CA TRP A 644 29.13 15.72 1.21
C TRP A 644 29.69 14.78 0.14
N THR A 645 29.04 14.66 -1.01
CA THR A 645 29.38 13.65 -2.02
C THR A 645 30.19 14.20 -3.19
N THR A 646 30.02 15.49 -3.53
CA THR A 646 30.60 16.04 -4.75
C THR A 646 32.14 15.97 -4.75
N ALA A 647 32.79 16.53 -3.74
CA ALA A 647 34.25 16.50 -3.64
C ALA A 647 34.78 15.06 -3.43
N ARG A 648 34.04 14.22 -2.69
CA ARG A 648 34.43 12.83 -2.42
C ARG A 648 34.42 11.96 -3.68
N ASP A 649 33.49 12.19 -4.60
CA ASP A 649 33.52 11.49 -5.89
C ASP A 649 34.74 11.94 -6.72
N PHE A 650 35.11 13.22 -6.73
CA PHE A 650 36.27 13.71 -7.48
C PHE A 650 37.63 13.20 -7.01
N VAL A 651 37.78 12.80 -5.74
CA VAL A 651 39.05 12.19 -5.27
C VAL A 651 39.28 10.77 -5.79
N LEU A 652 38.22 10.12 -6.30
CA LEU A 652 38.29 8.81 -6.92
C LEU A 652 38.81 8.92 -8.37
N PRO A 653 39.48 7.87 -8.88
CA PRO A 653 39.78 7.75 -10.31
C PRO A 653 38.49 7.81 -11.15
N PRO A 654 38.49 8.40 -12.37
CA PRO A 654 37.27 8.54 -13.18
C PRO A 654 36.47 7.25 -13.42
N ALA A 655 37.13 6.10 -13.51
CA ALA A 655 36.48 4.79 -13.69
C ALA A 655 35.77 4.27 -12.43
N GLU A 656 36.07 4.82 -11.25
CA GLU A 656 35.47 4.47 -9.96
C GLU A 656 34.41 5.51 -9.52
N ARG A 657 34.34 6.65 -10.22
CA ARG A 657 33.39 7.73 -9.96
C ARG A 657 31.97 7.30 -10.30
N ARG A 658 31.04 7.59 -9.38
CA ARG A 658 29.61 7.38 -9.57
C ARG A 658 28.92 8.60 -10.15
N LEU A 659 29.42 9.81 -9.88
CA LEU A 659 28.74 11.05 -10.23
C LEU A 659 29.43 11.81 -11.37
N PHE A 660 30.76 11.83 -11.41
CA PHE A 660 31.53 12.67 -12.34
C PHE A 660 32.54 11.90 -13.22
N PRO A 661 32.15 10.82 -13.92
CA PRO A 661 33.09 10.02 -14.72
C PRO A 661 33.61 10.74 -15.99
N PHE A 662 32.92 11.78 -16.48
CA PHE A 662 33.25 12.43 -17.77
C PHE A 662 33.90 13.80 -17.64
N VAL A 663 34.13 14.28 -16.41
CA VAL A 663 34.62 15.64 -16.15
C VAL A 663 35.70 15.66 -15.07
N GLU A 664 36.52 16.70 -15.08
CA GLU A 664 37.49 16.98 -14.03
C GLU A 664 37.23 18.35 -13.41
N VAL A 665 37.73 18.56 -12.18
CA VAL A 665 37.67 19.87 -11.49
C VAL A 665 38.42 21.00 -12.24
N SER A 666 39.18 20.67 -13.28
CA SER A 666 39.86 21.63 -14.15
C SER A 666 39.04 22.04 -15.38
N PHE A 667 37.86 21.45 -15.60
CA PHE A 667 37.06 21.71 -16.78
C PHE A 667 36.19 22.97 -16.56
N GLU A 668 36.71 24.10 -17.01
CA GLU A 668 35.99 25.38 -17.01
C GLU A 668 35.20 25.55 -18.33
N PRO A 669 33.91 25.95 -18.27
CA PRO A 669 33.06 26.04 -19.46
C PRO A 669 33.44 27.20 -20.39
N GLU A 670 34.08 28.25 -19.86
CA GLU A 670 34.55 29.41 -20.61
C GLU A 670 36.01 29.73 -20.27
N ASP A 671 36.72 30.35 -21.20
CA ASP A 671 38.07 30.88 -20.98
C ASP A 671 38.05 32.22 -20.23
N GLU A 672 39.23 32.77 -19.94
CA GLU A 672 39.37 34.06 -19.24
C GLU A 672 38.70 35.25 -19.96
N ASN A 673 38.39 35.11 -21.26
CA ASN A 673 37.73 36.14 -22.06
C ASN A 673 36.21 35.92 -22.17
N GLY A 674 35.67 34.87 -21.52
CA GLY A 674 34.25 34.52 -21.58
C GLY A 674 33.85 33.81 -22.87
N PHE A 675 34.79 33.21 -23.62
CA PHE A 675 34.47 32.36 -24.76
C PHE A 675 34.34 30.91 -24.31
N GLU A 676 33.31 30.22 -24.81
CA GLU A 676 33.09 28.80 -24.52
C GLU A 676 34.31 27.94 -24.92
N VAL A 677 34.71 27.03 -24.02
CA VAL A 677 35.73 26.02 -24.26
C VAL A 677 35.03 24.75 -24.76
N PRO A 678 35.02 24.47 -26.08
CA PRO A 678 34.06 23.49 -26.63
C PRO A 678 34.21 22.08 -26.08
N ALA A 679 35.45 21.64 -25.81
CA ALA A 679 35.71 20.31 -25.25
C ALA A 679 35.21 20.18 -23.79
N ALA A 680 35.39 21.23 -22.98
CA ALA A 680 34.92 21.25 -21.59
C ALA A 680 33.39 21.36 -21.53
N ALA A 681 32.80 22.24 -22.33
CA ALA A 681 31.34 22.38 -22.43
C ALA A 681 30.66 21.07 -22.86
N GLN A 682 31.23 20.37 -23.86
CA GLN A 682 30.74 19.07 -24.30
C GLN A 682 30.84 18.00 -23.18
N ALA A 683 31.96 17.96 -22.46
CA ALA A 683 32.17 17.02 -21.35
C ALA A 683 31.19 17.30 -20.19
N ILE A 684 30.98 18.57 -19.83
CA ILE A 684 30.02 18.98 -18.80
C ILE A 684 28.61 18.55 -19.20
N ARG A 685 28.19 18.80 -20.44
CA ARG A 685 26.87 18.35 -20.95
C ARG A 685 26.72 16.84 -20.93
N THR A 686 27.78 16.11 -21.28
CA THR A 686 27.80 14.63 -21.24
C THR A 686 27.64 14.13 -19.80
N ASN A 687 28.31 14.76 -18.84
CA ASN A 687 28.17 14.38 -17.43
C ASN A 687 26.80 14.77 -16.87
N ILE A 688 26.20 15.88 -17.31
CA ILE A 688 24.82 16.25 -16.98
C ILE A 688 23.83 15.20 -17.50
N GLN A 689 23.96 14.78 -18.76
CA GLN A 689 23.15 13.70 -19.33
C GLN A 689 23.26 12.41 -18.51
N TYR A 690 24.49 12.04 -18.13
CA TYR A 690 24.74 10.91 -17.25
C TYR A 690 24.07 11.05 -15.87
N LEU A 691 24.12 12.24 -15.25
CA LEU A 691 23.45 12.48 -13.97
C LEU A 691 21.92 12.43 -14.09
N HIS A 692 21.32 12.93 -15.18
CA HIS A 692 19.88 12.79 -15.44
C HIS A 692 19.46 11.32 -15.50
N GLN A 693 20.18 10.50 -16.26
CA GLN A 693 19.93 9.06 -16.32
C GLN A 693 20.15 8.39 -14.95
N ARG A 694 21.28 8.68 -14.29
CA ARG A 694 21.65 8.01 -13.04
C ARG A 694 20.74 8.39 -11.88
N MET A 695 20.41 9.67 -11.73
CA MET A 695 19.66 10.20 -10.58
C MET A 695 18.15 10.14 -10.81
N LEU A 696 17.68 10.53 -11.99
CA LEU A 696 16.26 10.67 -12.31
C LEU A 696 15.70 9.51 -13.14
N GLY A 697 16.56 8.69 -13.74
CA GLY A 697 16.13 7.61 -14.63
C GLY A 697 15.71 8.09 -16.02
N GLU A 698 16.04 9.34 -16.38
CA GLU A 698 15.64 9.93 -17.66
C GLU A 698 16.71 9.73 -18.73
N TYR A 699 16.30 9.17 -19.86
CA TYR A 699 17.15 8.96 -21.04
C TYR A 699 16.94 10.11 -22.02
N LEU A 700 17.74 11.16 -21.86
CA LEU A 700 17.64 12.38 -22.67
C LEU A 700 18.75 12.45 -23.72
N GLU A 701 18.44 13.03 -24.88
CA GLU A 701 19.44 13.38 -25.88
C GLU A 701 20.29 14.57 -25.41
N LEU A 702 21.54 14.67 -25.89
CA LEU A 702 22.46 15.72 -25.41
C LEU A 702 21.98 17.15 -25.73
N ASN A 703 21.16 17.32 -26.77
CA ASN A 703 20.58 18.59 -27.18
C ASN A 703 19.19 18.85 -26.57
N ASP A 704 18.72 17.98 -25.68
CA ASP A 704 17.42 18.12 -25.03
C ASP A 704 17.33 19.45 -24.24
N PRO A 705 16.19 20.16 -24.26
CA PRO A 705 15.99 21.38 -23.49
C PRO A 705 16.31 21.26 -21.99
N GLU A 706 16.07 20.10 -21.37
CA GLU A 706 16.32 19.88 -19.94
C GLU A 706 17.82 19.76 -19.62
N ILE A 707 18.59 19.15 -20.53
CA ILE A 707 20.06 19.14 -20.47
C ILE A 707 20.61 20.56 -20.61
N ASN A 708 20.06 21.36 -21.54
CA ASN A 708 20.43 22.76 -21.70
C ASN A 708 20.14 23.58 -20.43
N ARG A 709 18.97 23.39 -19.82
CA ARG A 709 18.59 24.07 -18.58
C ARG A 709 19.52 23.75 -17.42
N THR A 710 19.91 22.49 -17.28
CA THR A 710 20.86 22.05 -16.24
C THR A 710 22.26 22.60 -16.51
N TYR A 711 22.68 22.68 -17.77
CA TYR A 711 23.95 23.30 -18.15
C TYR A 711 23.95 24.81 -17.87
N GLU A 712 22.84 25.51 -18.13
CA GLU A 712 22.69 26.92 -17.80
C GLU A 712 22.77 27.17 -16.28
N LEU A 713 22.19 26.28 -15.46
CA LEU A 713 22.37 26.33 -14.01
C LEU A 713 23.85 26.21 -13.63
N PHE A 714 24.55 25.18 -14.12
CA PHE A 714 25.98 25.01 -13.87
C PHE A 714 26.79 26.25 -14.26
N LEU A 715 26.57 26.76 -15.48
CA LEU A 715 27.26 27.92 -16.02
C LEU A 715 26.99 29.19 -15.21
N SER A 716 25.75 29.40 -14.77
CA SER A 716 25.37 30.58 -13.98
C SER A 716 26.03 30.60 -12.61
N VAL A 717 26.03 29.46 -11.91
CA VAL A 717 26.67 29.30 -10.59
C VAL A 717 28.19 29.43 -10.72
N TRP A 718 28.77 28.82 -11.75
CA TRP A 718 30.20 28.95 -12.03
C TRP A 718 30.59 30.40 -12.30
N LYS A 719 29.86 31.15 -13.14
CA LYS A 719 30.14 32.56 -13.44
C LYS A 719 30.04 33.45 -12.21
N ASP A 720 28.97 33.30 -11.44
CA ASP A 720 28.78 34.06 -10.19
C ASP A 720 29.89 33.76 -9.19
N GLY A 721 30.26 32.49 -9.08
CA GLY A 721 31.37 32.02 -8.27
C GLY A 721 32.74 32.59 -8.66
N ARG A 722 33.10 32.51 -9.95
CA ARG A 722 34.37 33.08 -10.48
C ARG A 722 34.46 34.57 -10.23
N LYS A 723 33.36 35.30 -10.44
CA LYS A 723 33.27 36.72 -10.11
C LYS A 723 33.43 36.94 -8.61
N GLY A 724 32.73 36.16 -7.78
CA GLY A 724 32.79 36.28 -6.33
C GLY A 724 34.19 36.02 -5.75
N LEU A 725 34.93 35.07 -6.33
CA LEU A 725 36.35 34.82 -6.01
C LEU A 725 37.25 35.97 -6.46
N ALA A 726 37.04 36.51 -7.67
CA ALA A 726 37.82 37.64 -8.18
C ALA A 726 37.59 38.93 -7.38
N ASP A 727 36.39 39.11 -6.84
CA ASP A 727 35.99 40.26 -6.02
C ASP A 727 36.29 40.06 -4.51
N ASP A 728 36.91 38.93 -4.11
CA ASP A 728 37.15 38.53 -2.71
C ASP A 728 35.87 38.50 -1.84
N THR A 729 34.71 38.28 -2.46
CA THR A 729 33.41 38.17 -1.75
C THR A 729 33.08 36.74 -1.34
N TYR A 730 33.66 35.75 -2.04
CA TYR A 730 33.54 34.33 -1.74
C TYR A 730 34.89 33.74 -1.31
N ASP A 731 34.83 32.77 -0.39
CA ASP A 731 36.00 32.02 0.06
C ASP A 731 36.35 30.91 -0.95
N ASP A 732 37.63 30.71 -1.23
CA ASP A 732 38.09 29.61 -2.08
C ASP A 732 38.09 28.27 -1.32
N PHE A 733 38.09 28.27 0.01
CA PHE A 733 37.90 27.07 0.82
C PHE A 733 36.46 26.57 0.79
N LEU A 734 36.31 25.27 0.53
CA LEU A 734 35.04 24.59 0.73
C LEU A 734 34.66 24.62 2.23
N PRO A 735 33.35 24.73 2.55
CA PRO A 735 32.88 24.48 3.91
C PRO A 735 33.40 23.14 4.42
N PHE A 736 33.75 23.04 5.70
CA PHE A 736 34.45 21.88 6.24
C PHE A 736 33.75 20.55 5.92
N GLN A 737 32.42 20.49 6.02
CA GLN A 737 31.66 19.27 5.72
C GLN A 737 31.65 18.89 4.22
N CYS A 738 31.96 19.82 3.32
CA CYS A 738 31.97 19.57 1.88
C CYS A 738 33.35 19.19 1.34
N ARG A 739 34.37 19.10 2.20
CA ARG A 739 35.73 18.74 1.82
C ARG A 739 35.88 17.23 1.72
N ALA A 740 36.79 16.79 0.86
CA ALA A 740 37.28 15.42 0.86
C ALA A 740 38.68 15.41 1.48
N ILE A 741 38.75 15.18 2.79
CA ILE A 741 40.02 15.11 3.56
C ILE A 741 40.27 13.73 4.17
N ASP A 742 39.22 12.93 4.31
CA ASP A 742 39.20 11.60 4.87
C ASP A 742 38.38 10.67 3.97
N ASP A 743 38.72 9.38 3.98
CA ASP A 743 37.88 8.33 3.45
C ASP A 743 36.66 8.16 4.36
N TYR A 744 35.47 8.30 3.78
CA TYR A 744 34.21 8.34 4.54
C TYR A 744 33.95 7.07 5.36
N TRP A 745 34.31 5.90 4.82
CA TRP A 745 33.97 4.61 5.42
C TRP A 745 34.95 4.20 6.52
N THR A 746 36.23 4.55 6.36
CA THR A 746 37.29 4.16 7.29
C THR A 746 37.70 5.28 8.25
N GLY A 747 37.31 6.53 7.96
CA GLY A 747 37.76 7.72 8.67
C GLY A 747 39.26 8.01 8.52
N GLN A 748 39.96 7.31 7.61
CA GLN A 748 41.39 7.50 7.41
C GLN A 748 41.65 8.76 6.58
N GLU A 749 42.60 9.59 7.04
CA GLU A 749 43.00 10.80 6.34
C GLU A 749 43.56 10.46 4.94
N LEU A 750 43.08 11.18 3.93
CA LEU A 750 43.55 11.04 2.56
C LEU A 750 44.98 11.60 2.41
N PRO A 751 45.80 11.07 1.48
CA PRO A 751 47.06 11.70 1.10
C PRO A 751 46.86 13.16 0.66
N ASP A 752 47.77 14.06 1.01
CA ASP A 752 47.65 15.51 0.71
C ASP A 752 47.40 15.83 -0.77
N ILE A 753 47.91 15.00 -1.70
CA ILE A 753 47.70 15.17 -3.14
C ILE A 753 46.28 14.82 -3.60
N GLN A 754 45.55 14.03 -2.82
CA GLN A 754 44.16 13.64 -3.10
C GLN A 754 43.16 14.54 -2.39
N LYS A 755 43.57 15.28 -1.34
CA LYS A 755 42.65 16.14 -0.59
C LYS A 755 42.07 17.24 -1.47
N ILE A 756 40.75 17.43 -1.34
CA ILE A 756 40.04 18.55 -1.96
C ILE A 756 39.47 19.41 -0.83
N GLU A 757 40.15 20.52 -0.55
CA GLU A 757 39.76 21.50 0.47
C GLU A 757 39.35 22.86 -0.12
N ARG A 758 39.75 23.12 -1.36
CA ARG A 758 39.56 24.39 -2.07
C ARG A 758 38.85 24.16 -3.39
N ASP A 759 38.14 25.18 -3.84
CA ASP A 759 37.46 25.27 -5.13
C ASP A 759 37.84 26.60 -5.80
N ASP A 760 39.11 26.73 -6.15
CA ASP A 760 39.73 27.92 -6.76
C ASP A 760 39.13 28.25 -8.14
N ARG A 761 38.55 27.26 -8.81
CA ARG A 761 37.84 27.38 -10.09
C ARG A 761 36.32 27.46 -9.95
N TYR A 762 35.77 27.35 -8.74
CA TYR A 762 34.32 27.30 -8.49
C TYR A 762 33.57 26.18 -9.24
N THR A 763 34.27 25.15 -9.69
CA THR A 763 33.69 24.02 -10.43
C THR A 763 32.97 23.05 -9.51
N ILE A 764 33.49 22.85 -8.28
CA ILE A 764 32.92 21.89 -7.33
C ILE A 764 31.57 22.40 -6.83
N ARG A 765 31.48 23.68 -6.45
CA ARG A 765 30.21 24.28 -6.02
C ARG A 765 29.19 24.39 -7.14
N ALA A 766 29.62 24.58 -8.39
CA ALA A 766 28.73 24.50 -9.55
C ALA A 766 28.14 23.09 -9.71
N TRP A 767 28.93 22.03 -9.52
CA TRP A 767 28.42 20.65 -9.47
C TRP A 767 27.52 20.38 -8.27
N MET A 768 27.82 20.93 -7.09
CA MET A 768 26.93 20.84 -5.93
C MET A 768 25.55 21.44 -6.22
N ALA A 769 25.49 22.55 -6.96
CA ALA A 769 24.23 23.16 -7.38
C ALA A 769 23.44 22.26 -8.35
N VAL A 770 24.12 21.63 -9.31
CA VAL A 770 23.49 20.65 -10.21
C VAL A 770 22.96 19.45 -9.44
N MET A 771 23.76 18.86 -8.54
CA MET A 771 23.34 17.75 -7.69
C MET A 771 22.14 18.11 -6.82
N THR A 772 22.12 19.32 -6.25
CA THR A 772 21.00 19.81 -5.44
C THR A 772 19.75 19.96 -6.29
N TYR A 773 19.88 20.53 -7.50
CA TYR A 773 18.77 20.66 -8.45
C TYR A 773 18.14 19.31 -8.78
N LEU A 774 18.95 18.31 -9.12
CA LEU A 774 18.47 16.98 -9.47
C LEU A 774 17.84 16.25 -8.28
N MET A 775 18.40 16.33 -7.07
CA MET A 775 17.80 15.71 -5.89
C MET A 775 16.52 16.39 -5.39
N MET A 776 16.30 17.65 -5.77
CA MET A 776 15.06 18.37 -5.50
C MET A 776 13.98 18.13 -6.57
N ASP A 777 14.32 17.51 -7.70
CA ASP A 777 13.35 17.14 -8.72
C ASP A 777 12.38 16.09 -8.16
N TYR A 778 11.11 16.20 -8.51
CA TYR A 778 10.09 15.25 -8.06
C TYR A 778 10.42 13.82 -8.49
N ARG A 779 11.08 13.61 -9.66
CA ARG A 779 11.53 12.29 -10.15
C ARG A 779 12.62 11.66 -9.28
N PHE A 780 13.33 12.46 -8.48
CA PHE A 780 14.24 11.91 -7.49
C PHE A 780 13.49 11.45 -6.24
N LEU A 781 12.48 12.21 -5.82
CA LEU A 781 11.71 11.95 -4.59
C LEU A 781 10.57 10.94 -4.80
N HIS A 782 10.19 10.66 -6.04
CA HIS A 782 9.13 9.73 -6.41
C HIS A 782 9.65 8.59 -7.27
N GLU A 783 8.91 7.48 -7.30
CA GLU A 783 9.09 6.34 -8.23
C GLU A 783 7.74 5.81 -8.70
#